data_AF-N4VLB8-F1
#
_entry.id   AF-N4VLB8-F1
#
_cell.length_a   1.000
_cell.length_b   1.000
_cell.length_c   1.000
_cell.angle_alpha   90.00
_cell.angle_beta   90.00
_cell.angle_gamma   90.00
#
_symmetry.space_group_name_H-M   'P 1'
#
loop_
_entity.id
_entity.type
_entity.pdbx_description
1 polymer ?
#
loop_
_entity_poly.entity_id
_entity_poly.type
_entity_poly.pdbx_seq_one_letter_code
_entity_poly.pdbx_strand_id
1 'polypeptide(L)'
;MVIHVSPDCWTRWEAVIQHIAAEFGFPASTLDELNGCLRMYTGGGSTFRFNRERYKFVLDVLRRGYDIIDIVALTVTAKSIEDERHNGAVITRACRIHPNNDDDEYVGAPELKWYVVTSGGGSFAHCCDKETFGPDRVLPSPRLSWETSRLKIIQKAYEQEVIQLRTNAAKLRENADALSDTISPLRRKTEKQARTLTRRNGTIHEQLVQIDKKTSAIGNRDLLISNLRRKLDSKQEERDLAKWGFQMTISELEEQALNREEVVKRQKEELASLLTSDGENEKIASGSDSEESRESENLRMRVTALEKENDVKTAIIKNLRTELDTMHQQNNTMKEARIAADSSAQLQEKKIAKLLLKIERRERKLTERDEQLQDLTKNIDSVTARANEAEELQQKIEQMKIEENCRESQNMTQINKQLRKDNQDLNLRLQDFVSRLKETEGRALRSNLKISQLESELEYKNNYSRRVETELKQCKQEAETKQKEQVDELGRLGENLKQKEGIKAFFRGQESSSIPGIGRGQHLASEPTNWSFPGPFKAEDSLTAFEQAQERTSDLESKLKAMEQAMRDKTDEISALNTQSSNNTVAMLELEQQIADKEEYTAGLEKKLEEMKSTMESAFGAVSAHRDRKRRRIEGLDVDLSSGDHSVFHG
;
A
#
# COMPACT_ATOMS: atom_id res chain seq x y z
N MET A 1 4.88 -30.69 23.08
CA MET A 1 4.96 -30.03 21.75
C MET A 1 5.65 -30.97 20.78
N VAL A 2 5.30 -30.90 19.50
CA VAL A 2 5.86 -31.74 18.42
C VAL A 2 6.70 -30.85 17.50
N ILE A 3 7.83 -31.35 17.01
CA ILE A 3 8.63 -30.70 15.96
C ILE A 3 8.06 -31.11 14.61
N HIS A 4 7.85 -30.15 13.71
CA HIS A 4 7.30 -30.37 12.37
C HIS A 4 8.28 -29.87 11.30
N VAL A 5 8.36 -30.57 10.17
CA VAL A 5 9.08 -30.11 8.96
C VAL A 5 8.09 -29.44 8.01
N SER A 6 8.44 -28.26 7.49
CA SER A 6 7.57 -27.55 6.53
C SER A 6 7.47 -28.31 5.19
N PRO A 7 6.33 -28.24 4.47
CA PRO A 7 6.18 -28.87 3.16
C PRO A 7 7.23 -28.39 2.13
N ASP A 8 7.58 -27.10 2.15
CA ASP A 8 8.56 -26.51 1.24
C ASP A 8 9.98 -27.03 1.53
N CYS A 9 10.30 -27.28 2.81
CA CYS A 9 11.54 -27.92 3.23
C CYS A 9 11.58 -29.39 2.78
N TRP A 10 10.50 -30.14 3.01
CA TRP A 10 10.39 -31.52 2.56
C TRP A 10 10.57 -31.65 1.05
N THR A 11 9.91 -30.80 0.26
CA THR A 11 9.94 -30.86 -1.21
C THR A 11 11.36 -30.73 -1.79
N ARG A 12 12.27 -29.98 -1.14
CA ARG A 12 13.69 -29.90 -1.54
C ARG A 12 14.50 -31.16 -1.20
N TRP A 13 14.16 -31.84 -0.12
CA TRP A 13 14.96 -32.91 0.48
C TRP A 13 14.38 -34.32 0.28
N GLU A 14 13.15 -34.45 -0.20
CA GLU A 14 12.41 -35.71 -0.36
C GLU A 14 13.23 -36.78 -1.11
N ALA A 15 13.70 -36.48 -2.32
CA ALA A 15 14.47 -37.43 -3.13
C ALA A 15 15.78 -37.88 -2.44
N VAL A 16 16.44 -36.97 -1.71
CA VAL A 16 17.65 -37.27 -0.92
C VAL A 16 17.31 -38.19 0.26
N ILE A 17 16.24 -37.87 0.99
CA ILE A 17 15.82 -38.63 2.18
C ILE A 17 15.32 -40.03 1.78
N GLN A 18 14.55 -40.16 0.71
CA GLN A 18 14.10 -41.44 0.15
C GLN A 18 15.28 -42.31 -0.29
N HIS A 19 16.23 -41.75 -1.04
CA HIS A 19 17.44 -42.48 -1.45
C HIS A 19 18.27 -42.96 -0.25
N ILE A 20 18.44 -42.13 0.79
CA ILE A 20 19.24 -42.50 1.97
C ILE A 20 18.47 -43.44 2.91
N ALA A 21 17.14 -43.43 2.88
CA ALA A 21 16.31 -44.45 3.52
C ALA A 21 16.49 -45.81 2.84
N ALA A 22 16.56 -45.86 1.51
CA ALA A 22 16.77 -47.07 0.73
C ALA A 22 18.20 -47.65 0.88
N GLU A 23 19.23 -46.88 0.51
CA GLU A 23 20.61 -47.38 0.43
C GLU A 23 21.30 -47.48 1.80
N PHE A 24 21.09 -46.49 2.68
CA PHE A 24 21.80 -46.39 3.96
C PHE A 24 20.92 -46.70 5.18
N GLY A 25 19.60 -46.89 5.02
CA GLY A 25 18.68 -47.24 6.10
C GLY A 25 18.31 -46.07 7.04
N PHE A 26 18.34 -44.82 6.55
CA PHE A 26 17.84 -43.65 7.28
C PHE A 26 16.41 -43.90 7.81
N PRO A 27 16.04 -43.44 9.03
CA PRO A 27 14.86 -43.94 9.72
C PRO A 27 13.49 -43.44 9.19
N ALA A 28 13.46 -42.66 8.10
CA ALA A 28 12.23 -42.16 7.51
C ALA A 28 12.36 -42.06 5.98
N SER A 29 11.38 -42.58 5.25
CA SER A 29 11.24 -42.43 3.80
C SER A 29 10.22 -41.35 3.41
N THR A 30 9.30 -41.03 4.31
CA THR A 30 8.20 -40.06 4.12
C THR A 30 8.24 -38.91 5.13
N LEU A 31 7.53 -37.82 4.82
CA LEU A 31 7.38 -36.66 5.72
C LEU A 31 6.78 -37.05 7.07
N ASP A 32 5.77 -37.92 7.09
CA ASP A 32 5.14 -38.38 8.34
C ASP A 32 6.06 -39.28 9.18
N GLU A 33 6.89 -40.12 8.55
CA GLU A 33 7.92 -40.87 9.26
C GLU A 33 9.03 -39.95 9.81
N LEU A 34 9.42 -38.90 9.08
CA LEU A 34 10.41 -37.94 9.54
C LEU A 34 9.88 -37.12 10.73
N ASN A 35 8.66 -36.58 10.61
CA ASN A 35 7.94 -35.94 11.71
C ASN A 35 7.77 -36.93 12.90
N GLY A 36 7.48 -38.20 12.62
CA GLY A 36 7.43 -39.29 13.60
C GLY A 36 8.75 -39.50 14.35
N CYS A 37 9.88 -39.51 13.63
CA CYS A 37 11.22 -39.60 14.21
C CYS A 37 11.59 -38.37 15.04
N LEU A 38 11.19 -37.17 14.58
CA LEU A 38 11.48 -35.90 15.24
C LEU A 38 10.65 -35.67 16.51
N ARG A 39 9.47 -36.28 16.65
CA ARG A 39 8.66 -36.29 17.89
C ARG A 39 9.42 -36.81 19.12
N MET A 40 10.46 -37.62 18.94
CA MET A 40 11.29 -38.15 20.04
C MET A 40 12.26 -37.11 20.62
N TYR A 41 12.47 -35.96 19.95
CA TYR A 41 13.39 -34.92 20.39
C TYR A 41 12.63 -33.73 20.99
N THR A 42 13.07 -33.27 22.16
CA THR A 42 12.47 -32.15 22.89
C THR A 42 13.43 -30.97 22.99
N GLY A 43 12.89 -29.75 23.01
CA GLY A 43 13.66 -28.51 23.15
C GLY A 43 14.05 -27.82 21.83
N GLY A 44 14.94 -26.83 21.94
CA GLY A 44 15.35 -25.92 20.86
C GLY A 44 16.54 -26.38 20.01
N GLY A 45 16.90 -27.68 20.04
CA GLY A 45 18.06 -28.19 19.30
C GLY A 45 17.94 -28.03 17.77
N SER A 46 19.04 -27.60 17.14
CA SER A 46 19.20 -27.45 15.68
C SER A 46 19.99 -28.57 15.00
N THR A 47 20.33 -29.63 15.74
CA THR A 47 21.06 -30.81 15.25
C THR A 47 20.43 -32.08 15.86
N PHE A 48 19.94 -32.99 15.03
CA PHE A 48 19.42 -34.30 15.43
C PHE A 48 20.40 -35.41 15.01
N ARG A 49 20.47 -36.52 15.77
CA ARG A 49 21.41 -37.63 15.48
C ARG A 49 20.73 -38.98 15.55
N PHE A 50 20.66 -39.69 14.43
CA PHE A 50 20.08 -41.04 14.34
C PHE A 50 21.20 -42.09 14.23
N ASN A 51 21.07 -43.20 14.95
CA ASN A 51 22.04 -44.30 14.92
C ASN A 51 21.36 -45.57 14.39
N ARG A 52 21.86 -46.13 13.30
CA ARG A 52 21.49 -47.46 12.77
C ARG A 52 22.65 -48.44 12.94
N GLU A 53 22.52 -49.66 12.44
CA GLU A 53 23.54 -50.71 12.64
C GLU A 53 24.85 -50.41 11.92
N ARG A 54 24.79 -50.06 10.62
CA ARG A 54 25.95 -49.71 9.79
C ARG A 54 26.25 -48.21 9.81
N TYR A 55 25.23 -47.36 9.69
CA TYR A 55 25.39 -45.92 9.53
C TYR A 55 24.94 -45.10 10.74
N LYS A 56 25.56 -43.93 10.89
CA LYS A 56 25.13 -42.79 11.71
C LYS A 56 24.64 -41.70 10.79
N PHE A 57 23.62 -40.98 11.24
CA PHE A 57 23.07 -39.83 10.54
C PHE A 57 23.05 -38.60 11.44
N VAL A 58 23.38 -37.44 10.88
CA VAL A 58 23.23 -36.14 11.54
C VAL A 58 22.40 -35.24 10.63
N LEU A 59 21.31 -34.70 11.18
CA LEU A 59 20.40 -33.78 10.48
C LEU A 59 20.50 -32.42 11.15
N ASP A 60 21.10 -31.45 10.46
CA ASP A 60 21.17 -30.06 10.90
C ASP A 60 20.02 -29.25 10.29
N VAL A 61 19.43 -28.33 11.05
CA VAL A 61 18.19 -27.63 10.67
C VAL A 61 18.18 -26.15 11.09
N LEU A 62 17.47 -25.32 10.32
CA LEU A 62 16.96 -24.03 10.76
C LEU A 62 15.55 -24.19 11.33
N ARG A 63 15.27 -23.53 12.45
CA ARG A 63 14.00 -23.65 13.18
C ARG A 63 13.47 -22.31 13.64
N ARG A 64 12.16 -22.14 13.61
CA ARG A 64 11.44 -21.01 14.22
C ARG A 64 10.37 -21.59 15.15
N GLY A 65 10.68 -21.60 16.45
CA GLY A 65 9.86 -22.31 17.45
C GLY A 65 9.91 -23.83 17.27
N TYR A 66 8.78 -24.43 16.88
CA TYR A 66 8.65 -25.88 16.70
C TYR A 66 8.79 -26.33 15.24
N ASP A 67 8.74 -25.41 14.29
CA ASP A 67 8.78 -25.70 12.87
C ASP A 67 10.22 -25.61 12.34
N ILE A 68 10.61 -26.61 11.55
CA ILE A 68 11.83 -26.65 10.77
C ILE A 68 11.53 -25.97 9.42
N ILE A 69 12.13 -24.79 9.21
CA ILE A 69 11.98 -24.01 7.98
C ILE A 69 12.88 -24.56 6.87
N ASP A 70 14.06 -25.07 7.24
CA ASP A 70 15.00 -25.66 6.29
C ASP A 70 15.84 -26.77 6.96
N ILE A 71 16.17 -27.80 6.19
CA ILE A 71 17.25 -28.72 6.53
C ILE A 71 18.53 -28.10 5.98
N VAL A 72 19.46 -27.81 6.88
CA VAL A 72 20.76 -27.22 6.57
C VAL A 72 21.64 -28.28 5.90
N ALA A 73 21.69 -29.47 6.49
CA ALA A 73 22.48 -30.57 5.99
C ALA A 73 21.98 -31.93 6.51
N LEU A 74 22.17 -32.96 5.70
CA LEU A 74 22.03 -34.36 6.09
C LEU A 74 23.39 -35.04 5.89
N THR A 75 23.99 -35.50 6.98
CA THR A 75 25.29 -36.19 6.96
C THR A 75 25.10 -37.68 7.22
N VAL A 76 25.68 -38.50 6.36
CA VAL A 76 25.78 -39.97 6.48
C VAL A 76 27.19 -40.33 6.91
N THR A 77 27.38 -41.31 7.78
CA THR A 77 28.72 -41.76 8.23
C THR A 77 28.72 -43.23 8.62
N ALA A 78 29.66 -44.02 8.11
CA ALA A 78 29.81 -45.42 8.48
C ALA A 78 30.28 -45.56 9.95
N LYS A 79 29.87 -46.65 10.62
CA LYS A 79 30.29 -46.98 11.99
C LYS A 79 31.62 -47.72 12.04
N SER A 80 31.87 -48.55 11.04
CA SER A 80 33.14 -49.21 10.73
C SER A 80 33.76 -48.54 9.51
N ILE A 81 35.07 -48.71 9.30
CA ILE A 81 35.72 -48.31 8.05
C ILE A 81 35.32 -49.35 7.00
N GLU A 82 34.45 -48.96 6.07
CA GLU A 82 33.98 -49.82 4.96
C GLU A 82 34.89 -49.67 3.71
N ASP A 83 35.47 -48.47 3.52
CA ASP A 83 36.55 -48.16 2.57
C ASP A 83 37.51 -47.17 3.27
N GLU A 84 38.82 -47.28 3.04
CA GLU A 84 39.77 -46.28 3.56
C GLU A 84 39.55 -44.88 2.95
N ARG A 85 39.04 -44.82 1.71
CA ARG A 85 38.92 -43.59 0.92
C ARG A 85 37.58 -42.86 1.10
N HIS A 86 36.48 -43.54 1.42
CA HIS A 86 35.16 -42.89 1.57
C HIS A 86 34.41 -43.49 2.76
N ASN A 87 34.02 -42.68 3.74
CA ASN A 87 33.40 -43.16 5.00
C ASN A 87 32.05 -42.49 5.30
N GLY A 88 31.49 -41.79 4.32
CA GLY A 88 30.26 -41.03 4.43
C GLY A 88 30.29 -39.75 3.60
N ALA A 89 29.18 -39.03 3.61
CA ALA A 89 29.02 -37.76 2.90
C ALA A 89 28.28 -36.75 3.78
N VAL A 90 28.62 -35.48 3.60
CA VAL A 90 27.86 -34.33 4.11
C VAL A 90 27.08 -33.78 2.93
N ILE A 91 25.76 -33.84 2.99
CA ILE A 91 24.88 -33.33 1.93
C ILE A 91 24.35 -31.99 2.42
N THR A 92 24.59 -30.94 1.66
CA THR A 92 24.12 -29.57 1.94
C THR A 92 24.00 -28.82 0.61
N ARG A 93 23.76 -27.51 0.62
CA ARG A 93 23.61 -26.73 -0.61
C ARG A 93 24.91 -26.66 -1.43
N ALA A 94 24.79 -26.61 -2.75
CA ALA A 94 25.93 -26.45 -3.66
C ALA A 94 26.49 -25.01 -3.60
N CYS A 95 27.82 -24.83 -3.62
CA CYS A 95 28.41 -23.48 -3.70
C CYS A 95 28.14 -22.88 -5.10
N ARG A 96 27.19 -21.95 -5.21
CA ARG A 96 26.65 -21.45 -6.50
C ARG A 96 27.66 -20.72 -7.41
N ILE A 97 28.88 -20.46 -6.94
CA ILE A 97 30.03 -20.04 -7.79
C ILE A 97 30.47 -21.19 -8.71
N HIS A 98 30.43 -22.42 -8.19
CA HIS A 98 30.80 -23.65 -8.86
C HIS A 98 29.57 -24.56 -8.92
N PRO A 99 28.63 -24.32 -9.87
CA PRO A 99 27.48 -25.20 -10.05
C PRO A 99 27.93 -26.65 -10.25
N ASN A 100 27.05 -27.60 -9.92
CA ASN A 100 27.28 -28.98 -10.30
C ASN A 100 27.27 -29.07 -11.83
N ASN A 101 28.45 -29.32 -12.42
CA ASN A 101 28.51 -29.97 -13.72
C ASN A 101 27.87 -31.37 -13.55
N ASP A 102 27.14 -31.83 -14.55
CA ASP A 102 26.20 -32.96 -14.46
C ASP A 102 26.84 -34.37 -14.35
N ASP A 103 28.08 -34.46 -13.84
CA ASP A 103 28.89 -35.68 -13.70
C ASP A 103 28.78 -36.37 -12.32
N ASP A 104 28.12 -35.75 -11.34
CA ASP A 104 27.89 -36.35 -10.00
C ASP A 104 26.74 -37.38 -10.06
N GLU A 105 27.01 -38.69 -9.93
CA GLU A 105 26.00 -39.78 -9.92
C GLU A 105 24.99 -39.75 -8.74
N TYR A 106 24.97 -38.69 -7.93
CA TYR A 106 24.29 -38.66 -6.63
C TYR A 106 22.88 -38.06 -6.69
N VAL A 107 21.92 -38.73 -6.04
CA VAL A 107 20.51 -38.30 -6.00
C VAL A 107 20.31 -37.02 -5.20
N GLY A 108 19.57 -36.06 -5.76
CA GLY A 108 19.08 -34.88 -5.05
C GLY A 108 18.46 -33.82 -5.95
N ALA A 109 17.96 -32.73 -5.34
CA ALA A 109 17.61 -31.52 -6.07
C ALA A 109 18.89 -30.81 -6.57
N PRO A 110 18.86 -30.09 -7.72
CA PRO A 110 20.06 -29.50 -8.35
C PRO A 110 20.74 -28.39 -7.52
N GLU A 111 20.13 -27.98 -6.42
CA GLU A 111 20.70 -27.03 -5.46
C GLU A 111 21.40 -27.68 -4.25
N LEU A 112 21.40 -29.02 -4.17
CA LEU A 112 22.10 -29.81 -3.16
C LEU A 112 23.34 -30.48 -3.77
N LYS A 113 24.40 -30.63 -2.98
CA LYS A 113 25.63 -31.35 -3.35
C LYS A 113 26.07 -32.31 -2.26
N TRP A 114 26.56 -33.46 -2.69
CA TRP A 114 27.17 -34.48 -1.83
C TRP A 114 28.67 -34.19 -1.68
N TYR A 115 29.10 -33.79 -0.48
CA TYR A 115 30.52 -33.63 -0.16
C TYR A 115 31.00 -34.90 0.55
N VAL A 116 31.69 -35.79 -0.18
CA VAL A 116 32.23 -37.05 0.38
C VAL A 116 33.42 -36.75 1.29
N VAL A 117 33.51 -37.43 2.44
CA VAL A 117 34.53 -37.18 3.47
C VAL A 117 35.18 -38.50 3.93
N THR A 118 36.44 -38.40 4.36
CA THR A 118 37.30 -39.54 4.71
C THR A 118 37.33 -39.82 6.22
N SER A 119 37.61 -41.06 6.63
CA SER A 119 37.56 -41.52 8.03
C SER A 119 38.36 -40.65 9.01
N GLY A 120 39.50 -40.12 8.56
CA GLY A 120 40.36 -39.23 9.34
C GLY A 120 40.01 -37.73 9.27
N GLY A 121 38.91 -37.35 8.61
CA GLY A 121 38.47 -35.96 8.38
C GLY A 121 39.43 -35.08 7.57
N GLY A 122 40.60 -35.61 7.17
CA GLY A 122 41.70 -34.83 6.62
C GLY A 122 41.51 -34.32 5.20
N SER A 123 40.47 -34.77 4.50
CA SER A 123 40.15 -34.33 3.14
C SER A 123 38.64 -34.25 2.93
N PHE A 124 38.14 -33.02 2.96
CA PHE A 124 37.02 -32.60 2.13
C PHE A 124 37.56 -31.57 1.13
N ALA A 125 36.91 -31.43 -0.02
CA ALA A 125 37.15 -30.33 -0.95
C ALA A 125 35.81 -29.71 -1.28
N HIS A 126 35.48 -28.60 -0.62
CA HIS A 126 34.37 -27.76 -1.03
C HIS A 126 34.77 -27.08 -2.35
N CYS A 127 33.88 -26.98 -3.33
CA CYS A 127 34.27 -26.57 -4.69
C CYS A 127 34.89 -25.17 -4.75
N CYS A 128 34.45 -24.27 -3.86
CA CYS A 128 35.04 -22.94 -3.66
C CYS A 128 36.46 -22.94 -2.99
N ASP A 129 36.99 -24.07 -2.47
CA ASP A 129 38.32 -24.14 -1.82
C ASP A 129 39.50 -23.92 -2.78
N LYS A 130 39.25 -23.93 -4.10
CA LYS A 130 40.27 -23.59 -5.12
C LYS A 130 40.60 -22.10 -5.19
N GLU A 131 39.80 -21.24 -4.56
CA GLU A 131 40.04 -19.79 -4.56
C GLU A 131 40.85 -19.31 -3.34
N THR A 132 40.96 -20.12 -2.28
CA THR A 132 41.67 -19.79 -1.04
C THR A 132 43.18 -20.13 -1.10
N PHE A 133 43.86 -19.77 -2.19
CA PHE A 133 45.32 -19.82 -2.30
C PHE A 133 46.01 -18.63 -1.60
N GLY A 134 45.83 -18.53 -0.28
CA GLY A 134 46.73 -17.76 0.58
C GLY A 134 48.12 -18.42 0.67
N PRO A 135 49.21 -17.67 0.93
CA PRO A 135 50.57 -18.24 0.96
C PRO A 135 50.82 -19.29 2.05
N ASP A 136 50.01 -19.30 3.11
CA ASP A 136 50.32 -19.95 4.41
C ASP A 136 50.10 -21.48 4.45
N ARG A 137 50.45 -22.21 3.39
CA ARG A 137 50.61 -23.68 3.43
C ARG A 137 51.91 -24.11 4.13
N VAL A 138 52.14 -23.59 5.35
CA VAL A 138 53.38 -23.79 6.13
C VAL A 138 53.14 -24.59 7.43
N LEU A 139 51.88 -24.74 7.88
CA LEU A 139 51.54 -25.57 9.04
C LEU A 139 50.84 -26.87 8.63
N PRO A 140 51.19 -28.02 9.25
CA PRO A 140 50.47 -29.28 9.03
C PRO A 140 49.05 -29.15 9.58
N SER A 141 48.05 -29.37 8.72
CA SER A 141 46.64 -29.27 9.11
C SER A 141 46.37 -30.14 10.34
N PRO A 142 45.81 -29.59 11.45
CA PRO A 142 45.48 -30.39 12.62
C PRO A 142 44.45 -31.45 12.20
N ARG A 143 44.61 -32.68 12.69
CA ARG A 143 43.70 -33.81 12.37
C ARG A 143 42.25 -33.40 12.65
N LEU A 144 41.51 -33.07 11.59
CA LEU A 144 40.13 -32.63 11.69
C LEU A 144 39.28 -33.81 12.11
N SER A 145 38.41 -33.63 13.11
CA SER A 145 37.39 -34.64 13.37
C SER A 145 36.35 -34.64 12.24
N TRP A 146 35.61 -35.74 12.10
CA TRP A 146 34.45 -35.79 11.19
C TRP A 146 33.45 -34.65 11.49
N GLU A 147 33.21 -34.40 12.78
CA GLU A 147 32.36 -33.31 13.27
C GLU A 147 32.89 -31.94 12.82
N THR A 148 34.21 -31.70 12.92
CA THR A 148 34.86 -30.46 12.47
C THR A 148 34.71 -30.26 10.96
N SER A 149 34.82 -31.34 10.20
CA SER A 149 34.76 -31.32 8.73
C SER A 149 33.33 -31.04 8.25
N ARG A 150 32.33 -31.70 8.84
CA ARG A 150 30.91 -31.42 8.62
C ARG A 150 30.58 -29.95 8.88
N LEU A 151 30.93 -29.43 10.06
CA LEU A 151 30.60 -28.05 10.43
C LEU A 151 31.26 -27.02 9.48
N LYS A 152 32.49 -27.27 9.00
CA LYS A 152 33.16 -26.43 7.99
C LYS A 152 32.50 -26.45 6.62
N ILE A 153 32.09 -27.63 6.13
CA ILE A 153 31.37 -27.77 4.85
C ILE A 153 30.05 -26.97 4.90
N ILE A 154 29.30 -27.13 6.00
CA ILE A 154 28.04 -26.41 6.22
C ILE A 154 28.27 -24.90 6.27
N GLN A 155 29.27 -24.44 7.05
CA GLN A 155 29.62 -23.02 7.15
C GLN A 155 29.92 -22.43 5.77
N LYS A 156 30.75 -23.09 4.95
CA LYS A 156 31.14 -22.58 3.63
C LYS A 156 30.00 -22.57 2.62
N ALA A 157 29.05 -23.50 2.69
CA ALA A 157 27.83 -23.44 1.89
C ALA A 157 26.95 -22.23 2.28
N TYR A 158 26.81 -21.96 3.58
CA TYR A 158 25.96 -20.87 4.09
C TYR A 158 26.55 -19.47 3.92
N GLU A 159 27.86 -19.30 4.08
CA GLU A 159 28.56 -18.03 3.77
C GLU A 159 28.28 -17.58 2.33
N GLN A 160 28.34 -18.51 1.37
CA GLN A 160 28.09 -18.25 -0.06
C GLN A 160 26.63 -17.90 -0.33
N GLU A 161 25.68 -18.54 0.35
CA GLU A 161 24.26 -18.20 0.24
C GLU A 161 23.99 -16.79 0.80
N VAL A 162 24.57 -16.43 1.96
CA VAL A 162 24.46 -15.08 2.55
C VAL A 162 25.00 -14.01 1.61
N ILE A 163 26.15 -14.24 0.95
CA ILE A 163 26.70 -13.32 -0.06
C ILE A 163 25.70 -13.12 -1.23
N GLN A 164 25.06 -14.19 -1.71
CA GLN A 164 24.06 -14.08 -2.77
C GLN A 164 22.78 -13.38 -2.32
N LEU A 165 22.26 -13.69 -1.12
CA LEU A 165 21.07 -13.03 -0.56
C LEU A 165 21.30 -11.53 -0.39
N ARG A 166 22.46 -11.13 0.16
CA ARG A 166 22.89 -9.72 0.26
C ARG A 166 22.94 -9.04 -1.12
N THR A 167 23.46 -9.74 -2.13
CA THR A 167 23.51 -9.25 -3.53
C THR A 167 22.10 -9.07 -4.14
N ASN A 168 21.16 -9.96 -3.83
CA ASN A 168 19.78 -9.87 -4.30
C ASN A 168 18.99 -8.75 -3.58
N ALA A 169 19.18 -8.62 -2.26
CA ALA A 169 18.60 -7.52 -1.48
C ALA A 169 19.10 -6.15 -1.97
N ALA A 170 20.40 -6.02 -2.27
CA ALA A 170 20.97 -4.81 -2.86
C ALA A 170 20.32 -4.44 -4.21
N LYS A 171 20.08 -5.42 -5.09
CA LYS A 171 19.36 -5.21 -6.37
C LYS A 171 17.90 -4.83 -6.18
N LEU A 172 17.18 -5.43 -5.23
CA LEU A 172 15.80 -5.04 -4.93
C LEU A 172 15.73 -3.61 -4.39
N ARG A 173 16.70 -3.22 -3.56
CA ARG A 173 16.85 -1.86 -3.04
C ARG A 173 17.15 -0.85 -4.14
N GLU A 174 18.13 -1.11 -5.01
CA GLU A 174 18.45 -0.27 -6.17
C GLU A 174 17.23 -0.07 -7.09
N ASN A 175 16.46 -1.15 -7.35
CA ASN A 175 15.21 -1.06 -8.09
C ASN A 175 14.11 -0.27 -7.36
N ALA A 176 14.00 -0.39 -6.03
CA ALA A 176 13.02 0.36 -5.24
C ALA A 176 13.35 1.87 -5.18
N ASP A 177 14.64 2.21 -5.00
CA ASP A 177 15.16 3.58 -5.03
C ASP A 177 14.96 4.21 -6.42
N ALA A 178 15.29 3.50 -7.50
CA ALA A 178 15.05 3.96 -8.89
C ALA A 178 13.56 4.16 -9.23
N LEU A 179 12.67 3.31 -8.68
CA LEU A 179 11.21 3.51 -8.78
C LEU A 179 10.79 4.76 -7.98
N SER A 180 11.31 4.97 -6.78
CA SER A 180 11.03 6.15 -5.95
C SER A 180 11.44 7.47 -6.64
N ASP A 181 12.62 7.48 -7.25
CA ASP A 181 13.14 8.59 -8.06
C ASP A 181 12.35 8.82 -9.36
N THR A 182 11.62 7.81 -9.85
CA THR A 182 10.70 7.93 -10.99
C THR A 182 9.32 8.43 -10.56
N ILE A 183 8.79 7.92 -9.46
CA ILE A 183 7.49 8.28 -8.88
C ILE A 183 7.49 9.74 -8.40
N SER A 184 8.57 10.20 -7.76
CA SER A 184 8.69 11.54 -7.20
C SER A 184 8.48 12.70 -8.20
N PRO A 185 9.16 12.76 -9.36
CA PRO A 185 8.91 13.78 -10.38
C PRO A 185 7.57 13.60 -11.09
N LEU A 186 7.10 12.36 -11.32
CA LEU A 186 5.76 12.11 -11.87
C LEU A 186 4.67 12.67 -10.95
N ARG A 187 4.70 12.35 -9.66
CA ARG A 187 3.77 12.89 -8.64
C ARG A 187 3.78 14.42 -8.60
N ARG A 188 4.97 15.05 -8.61
CA ARG A 188 5.11 16.51 -8.69
C ARG A 188 4.56 17.12 -10.00
N LYS A 189 4.62 16.39 -11.12
CA LYS A 189 4.07 16.81 -12.42
C LYS A 189 2.55 16.69 -12.44
N THR A 190 2.03 15.53 -12.07
CA THR A 190 0.59 15.25 -11.93
C THR A 190 -0.07 16.22 -10.95
N GLU A 191 0.55 16.51 -9.80
CA GLU A 191 0.03 17.50 -8.84
C GLU A 191 0.02 18.93 -9.41
N LYS A 192 1.05 19.35 -10.16
CA LYS A 192 1.04 20.64 -10.87
C LYS A 192 -0.06 20.70 -11.93
N GLN A 193 -0.33 19.59 -12.62
CA GLN A 193 -1.43 19.49 -13.60
C GLN A 193 -2.80 19.53 -12.90
N ALA A 194 -2.98 18.83 -11.78
CA ALA A 194 -4.18 18.91 -10.93
C ALA A 194 -4.44 20.34 -10.45
N ARG A 195 -3.45 21.00 -9.84
CA ARG A 195 -3.55 22.41 -9.39
C ARG A 195 -3.87 23.38 -10.55
N THR A 196 -3.43 23.06 -11.77
CA THR A 196 -3.75 23.84 -12.98
C THR A 196 -5.18 23.58 -13.46
N LEU A 197 -5.66 22.33 -13.37
CA LEU A 197 -7.05 21.96 -13.62
C LEU A 197 -7.99 22.61 -12.62
N THR A 198 -7.76 22.51 -11.31
CA THR A 198 -8.62 23.13 -10.29
C THR A 198 -8.79 24.63 -10.54
N ARG A 199 -7.72 25.33 -10.94
CA ARG A 199 -7.77 26.74 -11.35
C ARG A 199 -8.62 26.96 -12.60
N ARG A 200 -8.42 26.15 -13.65
CA ARG A 200 -9.22 26.21 -14.89
C ARG A 200 -10.69 25.89 -14.64
N ASN A 201 -11.00 24.84 -13.89
CA ASN A 201 -12.36 24.48 -13.50
C ASN A 201 -13.02 25.61 -12.69
N GLY A 202 -12.28 26.28 -11.78
CA GLY A 202 -12.74 27.48 -11.10
C GLY A 202 -13.11 28.61 -12.07
N THR A 203 -12.21 28.96 -13.02
CA THR A 203 -12.49 29.99 -14.04
C THR A 203 -13.64 29.61 -14.97
N ILE A 204 -13.74 28.34 -15.39
CA ILE A 204 -14.82 27.84 -16.26
C ILE A 204 -16.16 27.84 -15.50
N HIS A 205 -16.18 27.45 -14.23
CA HIS A 205 -17.37 27.49 -13.39
C HIS A 205 -17.81 28.94 -13.10
N GLU A 206 -16.89 29.86 -12.85
CA GLU A 206 -17.21 31.28 -12.71
C GLU A 206 -17.75 31.87 -14.02
N GLN A 207 -17.19 31.50 -15.18
CA GLN A 207 -17.73 31.87 -16.49
C GLN A 207 -19.14 31.28 -16.71
N LEU A 208 -19.36 30.00 -16.39
CA LEU A 208 -20.68 29.36 -16.45
C LEU A 208 -21.70 30.08 -15.56
N VAL A 209 -21.35 30.43 -14.31
CA VAL A 209 -22.22 31.18 -13.39
C VAL A 209 -22.49 32.60 -13.90
N GLN A 210 -21.54 33.26 -14.57
CA GLN A 210 -21.78 34.55 -15.23
C GLN A 210 -22.66 34.43 -16.48
N ILE A 211 -22.55 33.32 -17.22
CA ILE A 211 -23.40 33.02 -18.37
C ILE A 211 -24.83 32.74 -17.89
N ASP A 212 -25.02 31.89 -16.89
CA ASP A 212 -26.33 31.51 -16.35
C ASP A 212 -27.09 32.69 -15.71
N LYS A 213 -26.37 33.62 -15.06
CA LYS A 213 -26.95 34.89 -14.61
C LYS A 213 -27.42 35.76 -15.79
N LYS A 214 -26.76 35.69 -16.95
CA LYS A 214 -27.17 36.39 -18.18
C LYS A 214 -28.32 35.67 -18.90
N THR A 215 -28.32 34.33 -18.96
CA THR A 215 -29.42 33.53 -19.55
C THR A 215 -30.72 33.78 -18.78
N SER A 216 -30.66 33.73 -17.45
CA SER A 216 -31.79 33.99 -16.55
C SER A 216 -32.33 35.42 -16.71
N ALA A 217 -31.45 36.41 -16.92
CA ALA A 217 -31.88 37.79 -17.20
C ALA A 217 -32.55 37.94 -18.59
N ILE A 218 -32.14 37.16 -19.59
CA ILE A 218 -32.77 37.12 -20.91
C ILE A 218 -34.15 36.44 -20.84
N GLY A 219 -34.28 35.30 -20.17
CA GLY A 219 -35.57 34.59 -20.04
C GLY A 219 -36.65 35.46 -19.36
N ASN A 220 -36.29 36.24 -18.33
CA ASN A 220 -37.19 37.21 -17.72
C ASN A 220 -37.58 38.36 -18.68
N ARG A 221 -36.69 38.76 -19.60
CA ARG A 221 -36.96 39.76 -20.63
C ARG A 221 -37.89 39.22 -21.73
N ASP A 222 -37.74 37.97 -22.13
CA ASP A 222 -38.63 37.33 -23.09
C ASP A 222 -40.04 37.09 -22.52
N LEU A 223 -40.15 36.79 -21.22
CA LEU A 223 -41.43 36.76 -20.50
C LEU A 223 -42.11 38.15 -20.53
N LEU A 224 -41.36 39.23 -20.34
CA LEU A 224 -41.86 40.60 -20.45
C LEU A 224 -42.31 40.93 -21.89
N ILE A 225 -41.53 40.55 -22.91
CA ILE A 225 -41.87 40.74 -24.32
C ILE A 225 -43.13 39.94 -24.69
N SER A 226 -43.28 38.71 -24.22
CA SER A 226 -44.48 37.88 -24.40
C SER A 226 -45.73 38.54 -23.80
N ASN A 227 -45.62 39.06 -22.58
CA ASN A 227 -46.70 39.79 -21.90
C ASN A 227 -47.05 41.13 -22.59
N LEU A 228 -46.07 41.80 -23.21
CA LEU A 228 -46.31 43.01 -24.02
C LEU A 228 -46.98 42.68 -25.37
N ARG A 229 -46.59 41.58 -26.04
CA ARG A 229 -47.27 41.10 -27.25
C ARG A 229 -48.73 40.77 -26.95
N ARG A 230 -49.03 39.95 -25.94
CA ARG A 230 -50.41 39.60 -25.55
C ARG A 230 -51.29 40.84 -25.27
N LYS A 231 -50.72 41.92 -24.73
CA LYS A 231 -51.41 43.22 -24.57
C LYS A 231 -51.62 43.96 -25.89
N LEU A 232 -50.65 43.91 -26.81
CA LEU A 232 -50.79 44.50 -28.14
C LEU A 232 -51.85 43.77 -28.97
N ASP A 233 -51.86 42.44 -28.92
CA ASP A 233 -52.79 41.56 -29.61
C ASP A 233 -54.23 41.82 -29.13
N SER A 234 -54.44 41.85 -27.80
CA SER A 234 -55.73 42.25 -27.20
C SER A 234 -56.16 43.68 -27.58
N LYS A 235 -55.21 44.63 -27.67
CA LYS A 235 -55.48 45.99 -28.20
C LYS A 235 -55.59 46.05 -29.73
N GLN A 236 -55.40 44.95 -30.44
CA GLN A 236 -55.70 44.82 -31.86
C GLN A 236 -57.11 44.24 -32.02
N GLU A 237 -57.45 43.19 -31.28
CA GLU A 237 -58.81 42.63 -31.17
C GLU A 237 -59.85 43.70 -30.81
N GLU A 238 -59.60 44.54 -29.80
CA GLU A 238 -60.48 45.69 -29.46
C GLU A 238 -60.72 46.63 -30.64
N ARG A 239 -59.70 46.90 -31.46
CA ARG A 239 -59.79 47.81 -32.60
C ARG A 239 -60.49 47.18 -33.80
N ASP A 240 -60.32 45.87 -34.00
CA ASP A 240 -60.97 45.16 -35.10
C ASP A 240 -62.45 44.83 -34.77
N LEU A 241 -62.78 44.62 -33.48
CA LEU A 241 -64.17 44.65 -32.99
C LEU A 241 -64.82 46.03 -33.17
N ALA A 242 -64.10 47.12 -32.87
CA ALA A 242 -64.61 48.47 -33.09
C ALA A 242 -64.87 48.77 -34.58
N LYS A 243 -63.96 48.36 -35.48
CA LYS A 243 -64.18 48.43 -36.94
C LYS A 243 -65.43 47.66 -37.35
N TRP A 244 -65.62 46.44 -36.84
CA TRP A 244 -66.79 45.63 -37.16
C TRP A 244 -68.10 46.32 -36.74
N GLY A 245 -68.13 46.92 -35.54
CA GLY A 245 -69.27 47.73 -35.08
C GLY A 245 -69.55 48.96 -35.96
N PHE A 246 -68.51 49.67 -36.42
CA PHE A 246 -68.65 50.75 -37.41
C PHE A 246 -69.15 50.25 -38.77
N GLN A 247 -68.70 49.08 -39.21
CA GLN A 247 -69.10 48.52 -40.50
C GLN A 247 -70.55 48.05 -40.49
N MET A 248 -71.03 47.48 -39.38
CA MET A 248 -72.44 47.18 -39.17
C MET A 248 -73.32 48.45 -39.22
N THR A 249 -72.91 49.55 -38.57
CA THR A 249 -73.67 50.81 -38.61
C THR A 249 -73.64 51.49 -39.98
N ILE A 250 -72.59 51.29 -40.79
CA ILE A 250 -72.58 51.70 -42.19
C ILE A 250 -73.61 50.89 -42.99
N SER A 251 -73.65 49.57 -42.85
CA SER A 251 -74.63 48.73 -43.55
C SER A 251 -76.08 49.03 -43.16
N GLU A 252 -76.37 49.32 -41.89
CA GLU A 252 -77.70 49.79 -41.44
C GLU A 252 -78.10 51.13 -42.07
N LEU A 253 -77.14 52.04 -42.30
CA LEU A 253 -77.37 53.32 -42.97
C LEU A 253 -77.55 53.17 -44.48
N GLU A 254 -76.83 52.24 -45.11
CA GLU A 254 -77.00 51.86 -46.52
C GLU A 254 -78.37 51.21 -46.78
N GLU A 255 -78.83 50.33 -45.89
CA GLU A 255 -80.19 49.75 -45.94
C GLU A 255 -81.28 50.81 -45.75
N GLN A 256 -81.08 51.78 -44.84
CA GLN A 256 -81.98 52.92 -44.69
C GLN A 256 -81.97 53.86 -45.92
N ALA A 257 -80.84 54.00 -46.61
CA ALA A 257 -80.75 54.77 -47.85
C ALA A 257 -81.51 54.08 -48.99
N LEU A 258 -81.32 52.77 -49.17
CA LEU A 258 -82.06 51.94 -50.14
C LEU A 258 -83.57 52.00 -49.91
N ASN A 259 -84.04 51.88 -48.66
CA ASN A 259 -85.46 52.03 -48.33
C ASN A 259 -86.02 53.41 -48.70
N ARG A 260 -85.24 54.49 -48.53
CA ARG A 260 -85.64 55.83 -48.97
C ARG A 260 -85.66 55.96 -50.49
N GLU A 261 -84.71 55.35 -51.18
CA GLU A 261 -84.66 55.35 -52.65
C GLU A 261 -85.83 54.58 -53.25
N GLU A 262 -86.26 53.46 -52.66
CA GLU A 262 -87.50 52.78 -53.04
C GLU A 262 -88.74 53.66 -52.84
N VAL A 263 -88.85 54.40 -51.73
CA VAL A 263 -89.97 55.32 -51.49
C VAL A 263 -90.01 56.43 -52.56
N VAL A 264 -88.85 57.01 -52.89
CA VAL A 264 -88.73 58.00 -53.98
C VAL A 264 -89.05 57.39 -55.34
N LYS A 265 -88.70 56.11 -55.57
CA LYS A 265 -89.03 55.40 -56.81
C LYS A 265 -90.53 55.20 -56.95
N ARG A 266 -91.21 54.73 -55.90
CA ARG A 266 -92.69 54.59 -55.88
C ARG A 266 -93.39 55.92 -56.12
N GLN A 267 -92.92 57.01 -55.51
CA GLN A 267 -93.45 58.37 -55.77
C GLN A 267 -93.23 58.85 -57.22
N LYS A 268 -92.13 58.44 -57.88
CA LYS A 268 -91.91 58.71 -59.31
C LYS A 268 -92.79 57.85 -60.22
N GLU A 269 -93.03 56.59 -59.86
CA GLU A 269 -93.93 55.69 -60.59
C GLU A 269 -95.40 56.17 -60.45
N GLU A 270 -95.78 56.68 -59.28
CA GLU A 270 -97.08 57.32 -59.01
C GLU A 270 -97.25 58.63 -59.82
N LEU A 271 -96.23 59.48 -59.90
CA LEU A 271 -96.22 60.67 -60.78
C LEU A 271 -96.21 60.33 -62.28
N ALA A 272 -95.55 59.24 -62.69
CA ALA A 272 -95.55 58.78 -64.08
C ALA A 272 -96.94 58.25 -64.50
N SER A 273 -97.70 57.65 -63.57
CA SER A 273 -99.05 57.15 -63.83
C SER A 273 -100.10 58.24 -64.12
N LEU A 274 -99.78 59.50 -63.83
CA LEU A 274 -100.69 60.65 -63.97
C LEU A 274 -100.51 61.48 -65.26
N LEU A 275 -99.64 61.05 -66.20
CA LEU A 275 -99.17 61.93 -67.29
C LEU A 275 -99.13 61.35 -68.72
N THR A 276 -99.73 60.17 -69.00
CA THR A 276 -99.77 59.60 -70.38
C THR A 276 -101.09 58.89 -70.73
N SER A 277 -102.17 59.67 -70.87
CA SER A 277 -103.44 59.34 -71.57
C SER A 277 -104.24 60.64 -71.74
N ASP A 278 -104.76 61.05 -72.89
CA ASP A 278 -104.80 60.45 -74.22
C ASP A 278 -104.42 61.49 -75.29
N GLY A 279 -104.25 61.05 -76.54
CA GLY A 279 -104.33 61.92 -77.70
C GLY A 279 -104.89 61.16 -78.89
N GLU A 280 -105.72 61.80 -79.72
CA GLU A 280 -106.05 61.25 -81.04
C GLU A 280 -106.69 62.28 -82.02
N ASN A 281 -106.53 61.96 -83.31
CA ASN A 281 -107.29 62.40 -84.49
C ASN A 281 -106.99 63.74 -85.21
N GLU A 282 -107.16 63.65 -86.53
CA GLU A 282 -106.78 64.59 -87.59
C GLU A 282 -107.98 65.41 -88.12
N LYS A 283 -107.76 66.61 -88.72
CA LYS A 283 -107.93 66.87 -90.19
C LYS A 283 -107.95 68.35 -90.64
N ILE A 284 -107.02 68.64 -91.57
CA ILE A 284 -107.20 69.34 -92.88
C ILE A 284 -107.67 70.82 -92.94
N ALA A 285 -107.04 71.56 -93.88
CA ALA A 285 -107.38 72.89 -94.44
C ALA A 285 -107.09 74.14 -93.56
N SER A 286 -106.59 75.28 -94.08
CA SER A 286 -106.13 75.65 -95.45
C SER A 286 -105.35 76.97 -95.46
N GLY A 287 -104.42 77.20 -96.41
CA GLY A 287 -104.10 78.57 -96.88
C GLY A 287 -102.65 78.92 -97.26
N SER A 288 -102.44 79.26 -98.54
CA SER A 288 -101.41 80.17 -99.12
C SER A 288 -99.89 79.98 -98.85
N ASP A 289 -99.23 79.43 -99.87
CA ASP A 289 -98.07 79.99 -100.61
C ASP A 289 -96.61 79.91 -100.09
N SER A 290 -95.73 79.57 -101.05
CA SER A 290 -94.24 79.55 -101.04
C SER A 290 -93.53 78.43 -100.23
N GLU A 291 -93.38 77.24 -100.84
CA GLU A 291 -92.95 76.03 -100.12
C GLU A 291 -91.62 75.37 -100.57
N GLU A 292 -90.99 75.77 -101.69
CA GLU A 292 -89.76 75.11 -102.19
C GLU A 292 -88.46 75.42 -101.40
N SER A 293 -88.48 76.35 -100.45
CA SER A 293 -87.28 76.75 -99.67
C SER A 293 -87.15 76.01 -98.34
N ARG A 294 -88.27 75.64 -97.69
CA ARG A 294 -88.28 75.13 -96.31
C ARG A 294 -87.89 73.65 -96.18
N GLU A 295 -88.16 72.83 -97.19
CA GLU A 295 -87.93 71.38 -97.10
C GLU A 295 -86.43 71.02 -97.13
N SER A 296 -85.64 71.70 -97.99
CA SER A 296 -84.17 71.62 -97.98
C SER A 296 -83.59 71.99 -96.60
N GLU A 297 -84.09 73.04 -95.98
CA GLU A 297 -83.58 73.51 -94.69
C GLU A 297 -83.91 72.52 -93.55
N ASN A 298 -85.11 71.95 -93.54
CA ASN A 298 -85.53 70.95 -92.56
C ASN A 298 -84.71 69.65 -92.69
N LEU A 299 -84.40 69.22 -93.91
CA LEU A 299 -83.49 68.10 -94.17
C LEU A 299 -82.06 68.39 -93.70
N ARG A 300 -81.53 69.62 -93.91
CA ARG A 300 -80.21 70.04 -93.41
C ARG A 300 -80.14 70.06 -91.88
N MET A 301 -81.17 70.55 -91.20
CA MET A 301 -81.26 70.49 -89.73
C MET A 301 -81.29 69.04 -89.23
N ARG A 302 -81.98 68.14 -89.93
CA ARG A 302 -82.05 66.71 -89.56
C ARG A 302 -80.72 65.98 -89.79
N VAL A 303 -80.00 66.27 -90.88
CA VAL A 303 -78.65 65.74 -91.13
C VAL A 303 -77.68 66.22 -90.05
N THR A 304 -77.62 67.53 -89.79
CA THR A 304 -76.71 68.10 -88.77
C THR A 304 -77.05 67.70 -87.33
N ALA A 305 -78.28 67.28 -87.05
CA ALA A 305 -78.64 66.64 -85.78
C ALA A 305 -78.09 65.19 -85.69
N LEU A 306 -78.23 64.40 -86.76
CA LEU A 306 -77.71 63.02 -86.83
C LEU A 306 -76.17 62.97 -86.85
N GLU A 307 -75.51 63.96 -87.45
CA GLU A 307 -74.05 64.14 -87.38
C GLU A 307 -73.60 64.34 -85.93
N LYS A 308 -74.23 65.26 -85.20
CA LYS A 308 -73.94 65.48 -83.76
C LYS A 308 -74.22 64.24 -82.91
N GLU A 309 -75.28 63.48 -83.21
CA GLU A 309 -75.58 62.23 -82.52
C GLU A 309 -74.51 61.16 -82.79
N ASN A 310 -74.01 61.07 -84.02
CA ASN A 310 -72.90 60.19 -84.38
C ASN A 310 -71.56 60.64 -83.77
N ASP A 311 -71.29 61.94 -83.66
CA ASP A 311 -70.11 62.45 -82.96
C ASP A 311 -70.14 62.06 -81.47
N VAL A 312 -71.30 62.23 -80.81
CA VAL A 312 -71.49 61.80 -79.41
C VAL A 312 -71.33 60.29 -79.26
N LYS A 313 -71.93 59.47 -80.13
CA LYS A 313 -71.74 58.01 -80.13
C LYS A 313 -70.29 57.61 -80.37
N THR A 314 -69.59 58.30 -81.28
CA THR A 314 -68.17 58.07 -81.58
C THR A 314 -67.27 58.44 -80.40
N ALA A 315 -67.58 59.53 -79.69
CA ALA A 315 -66.90 59.91 -78.45
C ALA A 315 -67.13 58.88 -77.32
N ILE A 316 -68.36 58.37 -77.16
CA ILE A 316 -68.68 57.30 -76.20
C ILE A 316 -67.92 56.01 -76.54
N ILE A 317 -67.94 55.57 -77.81
CA ILE A 317 -67.20 54.38 -78.27
C ILE A 317 -65.68 54.55 -78.06
N LYS A 318 -65.15 55.76 -78.27
CA LYS A 318 -63.73 56.06 -78.01
C LYS A 318 -63.42 55.97 -76.51
N ASN A 319 -64.27 56.51 -75.64
CA ASN A 319 -64.09 56.47 -74.19
C ASN A 319 -64.15 55.04 -73.64
N LEU A 320 -65.14 54.25 -74.07
CA LEU A 320 -65.29 52.84 -73.71
C LEU A 320 -64.11 51.98 -74.20
N ARG A 321 -63.49 52.31 -75.34
CA ARG A 321 -62.24 51.65 -75.78
C ARG A 321 -61.07 51.98 -74.87
N THR A 322 -60.87 53.25 -74.48
CA THR A 322 -59.80 53.61 -73.54
C THR A 322 -60.01 53.04 -72.13
N GLU A 323 -61.27 52.85 -71.72
CA GLU A 323 -61.62 52.16 -70.48
C GLU A 323 -61.35 50.65 -70.56
N LEU A 324 -61.65 50.01 -71.70
CA LEU A 324 -61.32 48.60 -71.94
C LEU A 324 -59.79 48.38 -71.99
N ASP A 325 -59.04 49.27 -72.64
CA ASP A 325 -57.58 49.20 -72.73
C ASP A 325 -56.91 49.38 -71.36
N THR A 326 -57.40 50.30 -70.53
CA THR A 326 -56.89 50.47 -69.15
C THR A 326 -57.27 49.28 -68.25
N MET A 327 -58.48 48.73 -68.38
CA MET A 327 -58.88 47.48 -67.70
C MET A 327 -58.04 46.27 -68.14
N HIS A 328 -57.69 46.16 -69.42
CA HIS A 328 -56.75 45.15 -69.90
C HIS A 328 -55.33 45.34 -69.33
N GLN A 329 -54.85 46.58 -69.26
CA GLN A 329 -53.54 46.89 -68.66
C GLN A 329 -53.51 46.52 -67.17
N GLN A 330 -54.54 46.88 -66.39
CA GLN A 330 -54.68 46.51 -64.97
C GLN A 330 -54.78 44.99 -64.78
N ASN A 331 -55.52 44.29 -65.63
CA ASN A 331 -55.64 42.83 -65.58
C ASN A 331 -54.28 42.15 -65.84
N ASN A 332 -53.46 42.69 -66.76
CA ASN A 332 -52.13 42.17 -67.03
C ASN A 332 -51.13 42.45 -65.89
N THR A 333 -51.10 43.66 -65.32
CA THR A 333 -50.24 43.93 -64.15
C THR A 333 -50.65 43.11 -62.92
N MET A 334 -51.95 42.85 -62.73
CA MET A 334 -52.44 41.94 -61.68
C MET A 334 -52.02 40.48 -61.92
N LYS A 335 -51.98 39.99 -63.16
CA LYS A 335 -51.44 38.65 -63.48
C LYS A 335 -49.94 38.57 -63.20
N GLU A 336 -49.17 39.58 -63.60
CA GLU A 336 -47.73 39.65 -63.35
C GLU A 336 -47.41 39.71 -61.86
N ALA A 337 -48.13 40.54 -61.10
CA ALA A 337 -48.03 40.62 -59.64
C ALA A 337 -48.37 39.28 -58.95
N ARG A 338 -49.39 38.56 -59.45
CA ARG A 338 -49.73 37.22 -58.95
C ARG A 338 -48.62 36.20 -59.24
N ILE A 339 -48.11 36.14 -60.46
CA ILE A 339 -47.00 35.23 -60.83
C ILE A 339 -45.75 35.52 -59.97
N ALA A 340 -45.45 36.80 -59.73
CA ALA A 340 -44.37 37.20 -58.83
C ALA A 340 -44.62 36.73 -57.39
N ALA A 341 -45.82 36.91 -56.85
CA ALA A 341 -46.21 36.44 -55.51
C ALA A 341 -46.12 34.92 -55.38
N ASP A 342 -46.67 34.17 -56.33
CA ASP A 342 -46.64 32.70 -56.38
C ASP A 342 -45.18 32.19 -56.41
N SER A 343 -44.30 32.83 -57.19
CA SER A 343 -42.86 32.50 -57.24
C SER A 343 -42.13 32.78 -55.92
N SER A 344 -42.52 33.84 -55.21
CA SER A 344 -41.98 34.21 -53.90
C SER A 344 -42.43 33.22 -52.83
N ALA A 345 -43.71 32.81 -52.85
CA ALA A 345 -44.25 31.78 -51.96
C ALA A 345 -43.50 30.46 -52.11
N GLN A 346 -43.33 29.94 -53.34
CA GLN A 346 -42.56 28.72 -53.60
C GLN A 346 -41.09 28.81 -53.13
N LEU A 347 -40.48 30.00 -53.16
CA LEU A 347 -39.13 30.22 -52.63
C LEU A 347 -39.11 30.21 -51.09
N GLN A 348 -40.17 30.68 -50.42
CA GLN A 348 -40.32 30.59 -48.97
C GLN A 348 -40.61 29.14 -48.52
N GLU A 349 -41.50 28.41 -49.19
CA GLU A 349 -41.76 26.98 -48.93
C GLU A 349 -40.47 26.15 -48.99
N LYS A 350 -39.65 26.34 -50.04
CA LYS A 350 -38.34 25.67 -50.17
C LYS A 350 -37.35 26.04 -49.06
N LYS A 351 -37.44 27.25 -48.49
CA LYS A 351 -36.65 27.65 -47.31
C LYS A 351 -37.19 26.99 -46.03
N ILE A 352 -38.50 26.95 -45.84
CA ILE A 352 -39.17 26.34 -44.68
C ILE A 352 -38.88 24.84 -44.63
N ALA A 353 -39.07 24.10 -45.74
CA ALA A 353 -38.75 22.67 -45.83
C ALA A 353 -37.27 22.38 -45.49
N LYS A 354 -36.34 23.24 -45.93
CA LYS A 354 -34.91 23.13 -45.59
C LYS A 354 -34.58 23.46 -44.14
N LEU A 355 -35.46 24.18 -43.43
CA LEU A 355 -35.37 24.41 -41.98
C LEU A 355 -35.97 23.25 -41.19
N LEU A 356 -37.11 22.70 -41.60
CA LEU A 356 -37.72 21.52 -40.98
C LEU A 356 -36.76 20.32 -40.99
N LEU A 357 -36.15 20.00 -42.14
CA LEU A 357 -35.12 18.94 -42.25
C LEU A 357 -33.85 19.19 -41.40
N LYS A 358 -33.60 20.45 -40.99
CA LYS A 358 -32.52 20.78 -40.03
C LYS A 358 -32.99 20.60 -38.58
N ILE A 359 -34.26 20.84 -38.29
CA ILE A 359 -34.89 20.63 -36.98
C ILE A 359 -34.95 19.13 -36.68
N GLU A 360 -35.51 18.31 -37.58
CA GLU A 360 -35.55 16.83 -37.46
C GLU A 360 -34.16 16.19 -37.27
N ARG A 361 -33.12 16.79 -37.85
CA ARG A 361 -31.72 16.35 -37.71
C ARG A 361 -31.09 16.80 -36.40
N ARG A 362 -31.56 17.89 -35.80
CA ARG A 362 -31.17 18.33 -34.45
C ARG A 362 -31.91 17.53 -33.39
N GLU A 363 -33.20 17.27 -33.56
CA GLU A 363 -34.03 16.48 -32.64
C GLU A 363 -33.49 15.05 -32.49
N ARG A 364 -33.17 14.34 -33.60
CA ARG A 364 -32.50 13.04 -33.53
C ARG A 364 -31.15 13.06 -32.80
N LYS A 365 -30.39 14.17 -32.93
CA LYS A 365 -29.14 14.35 -32.20
C LYS A 365 -29.32 14.72 -30.73
N LEU A 366 -30.51 15.17 -30.34
CA LEU A 366 -30.89 15.35 -28.93
C LEU A 366 -31.30 14.00 -28.34
N THR A 367 -32.13 13.20 -29.02
CA THR A 367 -32.48 11.85 -28.54
C THR A 367 -31.26 10.93 -28.42
N GLU A 368 -30.35 10.92 -29.42
CA GLU A 368 -29.06 10.23 -29.34
C GLU A 368 -28.19 10.70 -28.15
N ARG A 369 -28.36 11.95 -27.69
CA ARG A 369 -27.64 12.53 -26.55
C ARG A 369 -28.30 12.24 -25.22
N ASP A 370 -29.62 12.23 -25.17
CA ASP A 370 -30.39 11.90 -23.97
C ASP A 370 -30.23 10.42 -23.61
N GLU A 371 -30.17 9.53 -24.60
CA GLU A 371 -29.78 8.12 -24.43
C GLU A 371 -28.36 7.97 -23.85
N GLN A 372 -27.38 8.68 -24.43
CA GLN A 372 -25.99 8.71 -23.93
C GLN A 372 -25.90 9.25 -22.49
N LEU A 373 -26.69 10.27 -22.14
CA LEU A 373 -26.76 10.80 -20.78
C LEU A 373 -27.41 9.80 -19.82
N GLN A 374 -28.48 9.11 -20.23
CA GLN A 374 -29.14 8.12 -19.37
C GLN A 374 -28.23 6.94 -19.03
N ASP A 375 -27.44 6.46 -19.99
CA ASP A 375 -26.45 5.40 -19.75
C ASP A 375 -25.26 5.89 -18.91
N LEU A 376 -24.83 7.15 -19.06
CA LEU A 376 -23.83 7.74 -18.16
C LEU A 376 -24.36 7.85 -16.71
N THR A 377 -25.63 8.20 -16.51
CA THR A 377 -26.25 8.21 -15.17
C THR A 377 -26.26 6.81 -14.55
N LYS A 378 -26.72 5.77 -15.27
CA LYS A 378 -26.68 4.37 -14.78
C LYS A 378 -25.27 3.93 -14.37
N ASN A 379 -24.24 4.37 -15.11
CA ASN A 379 -22.85 4.09 -14.78
C ASN A 379 -22.37 4.85 -13.52
N ILE A 380 -22.79 6.11 -13.33
CA ILE A 380 -22.52 6.88 -12.11
C ILE A 380 -23.19 6.23 -10.89
N ASP A 381 -24.44 5.81 -11.01
CA ASP A 381 -25.17 5.11 -9.94
C ASP A 381 -24.46 3.79 -9.56
N SER A 382 -24.04 3.01 -10.56
CA SER A 382 -23.26 1.78 -10.37
C SER A 382 -21.89 2.00 -9.71
N VAL A 383 -21.21 3.11 -10.00
CA VAL A 383 -19.95 3.48 -9.35
C VAL A 383 -20.19 3.96 -7.92
N THR A 384 -21.27 4.71 -7.69
CA THR A 384 -21.65 5.22 -6.36
C THR A 384 -22.04 4.09 -5.41
N ALA A 385 -22.81 3.11 -5.88
CA ALA A 385 -23.13 1.90 -5.10
C ALA A 385 -21.85 1.15 -4.66
N ARG A 386 -20.91 0.91 -5.58
CA ARG A 386 -19.62 0.27 -5.29
C ARG A 386 -18.72 1.08 -4.37
N ALA A 387 -18.80 2.41 -4.41
CA ALA A 387 -18.08 3.28 -3.47
C ALA A 387 -18.60 3.11 -2.03
N ASN A 388 -19.93 3.05 -1.87
CA ASN A 388 -20.57 2.82 -0.57
C ASN A 388 -20.23 1.41 -0.02
N GLU A 389 -20.28 0.38 -0.87
CA GLU A 389 -19.87 -0.99 -0.52
C GLU A 389 -18.39 -1.05 -0.05
N ALA A 390 -17.50 -0.32 -0.73
CA ALA A 390 -16.09 -0.22 -0.34
C ALA A 390 -15.90 0.50 1.00
N GLU A 391 -16.68 1.56 1.27
CA GLU A 391 -16.64 2.25 2.57
C GLU A 391 -17.12 1.34 3.71
N GLU A 392 -18.22 0.60 3.52
CA GLU A 392 -18.68 -0.41 4.49
C GLU A 392 -17.62 -1.47 4.78
N LEU A 393 -16.92 -1.96 3.74
CA LEU A 393 -15.83 -2.94 3.91
C LEU A 393 -14.64 -2.33 4.65
N GLN A 394 -14.30 -1.07 4.38
CA GLN A 394 -13.23 -0.37 5.09
C GLN A 394 -13.57 -0.15 6.57
N GLN A 395 -14.81 0.20 6.90
CA GLN A 395 -15.29 0.30 8.28
C GLN A 395 -15.23 -1.05 9.01
N LYS A 396 -15.64 -2.14 8.36
CA LYS A 396 -15.55 -3.52 8.92
C LYS A 396 -14.10 -3.95 9.15
N ILE A 397 -13.17 -3.61 8.25
CA ILE A 397 -11.73 -3.87 8.40
C ILE A 397 -11.16 -3.11 9.61
N GLU A 398 -11.53 -1.84 9.80
CA GLU A 398 -11.02 -1.05 10.94
C GLU A 398 -11.58 -1.55 12.28
N GLN A 399 -12.85 -1.99 12.32
CA GLN A 399 -13.41 -2.65 13.49
C GLN A 399 -12.64 -3.94 13.84
N MET A 400 -12.34 -4.80 12.87
CA MET A 400 -11.57 -6.02 13.12
C MET A 400 -10.17 -5.73 13.68
N LYS A 401 -9.48 -4.69 13.21
CA LYS A 401 -8.20 -4.26 13.79
C LYS A 401 -8.34 -3.82 15.24
N ILE A 402 -9.40 -3.10 15.59
CA ILE A 402 -9.66 -2.65 16.97
C ILE A 402 -9.89 -3.86 17.88
N GLU A 403 -10.69 -4.83 17.43
CA GLU A 403 -10.97 -6.06 18.17
C GLU A 403 -9.71 -6.93 18.34
N GLU A 404 -8.86 -7.02 17.31
CA GLU A 404 -7.57 -7.72 17.38
C GLU A 404 -6.59 -7.05 18.35
N ASN A 405 -6.39 -5.73 18.25
CA ASN A 405 -5.58 -4.96 19.20
C ASN A 405 -6.08 -5.11 20.65
N CYS A 406 -7.40 -5.15 20.87
CA CYS A 406 -7.98 -5.43 22.18
C CYS A 406 -7.65 -6.85 22.67
N ARG A 407 -7.70 -7.86 21.79
CA ARG A 407 -7.34 -9.26 22.11
C ARG A 407 -5.85 -9.38 22.45
N GLU A 408 -4.96 -8.75 21.68
CA GLU A 408 -3.52 -8.73 21.97
C GLU A 408 -3.19 -8.03 23.29
N SER A 409 -3.81 -6.88 23.56
CA SER A 409 -3.67 -6.17 24.83
C SER A 409 -4.13 -7.01 26.04
N GLN A 410 -5.22 -7.76 25.91
CA GLN A 410 -5.66 -8.73 26.92
C GLN A 410 -4.66 -9.88 27.10
N ASN A 411 -4.17 -10.48 26.00
CA ASN A 411 -3.16 -11.55 26.05
C ASN A 411 -1.86 -11.08 26.71
N MET A 412 -1.34 -9.91 26.33
CA MET A 412 -0.17 -9.29 26.95
C MET A 412 -0.39 -8.96 28.42
N THR A 413 -1.60 -8.56 28.82
CA THR A 413 -1.96 -8.35 30.23
C THR A 413 -1.93 -9.67 31.03
N GLN A 414 -2.42 -10.77 30.45
CA GLN A 414 -2.36 -12.10 31.07
C GLN A 414 -0.92 -12.62 31.19
N ILE A 415 -0.12 -12.50 30.13
CA ILE A 415 1.31 -12.87 30.12
C ILE A 415 2.08 -12.08 31.19
N ASN A 416 1.89 -10.76 31.26
CA ASN A 416 2.51 -9.91 32.29
C ASN A 416 2.07 -10.31 33.71
N LYS A 417 0.81 -10.71 33.92
CA LYS A 417 0.32 -11.21 35.21
C LYS A 417 0.99 -12.52 35.61
N GLN A 418 1.18 -13.44 34.66
CA GLN A 418 1.86 -14.71 34.87
C GLN A 418 3.36 -14.51 35.16
N LEU A 419 4.06 -13.71 34.35
CA LEU A 419 5.47 -13.37 34.56
C LEU A 419 5.71 -12.71 35.93
N ARG A 420 4.79 -11.86 36.42
CA ARG A 420 4.89 -11.30 37.79
C ARG A 420 4.79 -12.37 38.87
N LYS A 421 3.90 -13.36 38.71
CA LYS A 421 3.75 -14.49 39.63
C LYS A 421 5.00 -15.38 39.64
N ASP A 422 5.55 -15.68 38.47
CA ASP A 422 6.73 -16.55 38.34
C ASP A 422 8.00 -15.86 38.88
N ASN A 423 8.13 -14.54 38.69
CA ASN A 423 9.18 -13.75 39.36
C ASN A 423 9.01 -13.72 40.89
N GLN A 424 7.79 -13.70 41.42
CA GLN A 424 7.56 -13.79 42.87
C GLN A 424 7.98 -15.16 43.42
N ASP A 425 7.62 -16.25 42.75
CA ASP A 425 8.02 -17.60 43.14
C ASP A 425 9.54 -17.82 43.05
N LEU A 426 10.19 -17.31 41.99
CA LEU A 426 11.65 -17.31 41.87
C LEU A 426 12.33 -16.55 43.01
N ASN A 427 11.84 -15.38 43.40
CA ASN A 427 12.38 -14.62 44.53
C ASN A 427 12.22 -15.37 45.86
N LEU A 428 11.09 -16.05 46.10
CA LEU A 428 10.89 -16.88 47.30
C LEU A 428 11.87 -18.07 47.33
N ARG A 429 12.07 -18.76 46.19
CA ARG A 429 13.06 -19.84 46.08
C ARG A 429 14.49 -19.34 46.31
N LEU A 430 14.86 -18.18 45.77
CA LEU A 430 16.17 -17.56 46.02
C LEU A 430 16.36 -17.20 47.51
N GLN A 431 15.32 -16.70 48.18
CA GLN A 431 15.35 -16.40 49.61
C GLN A 431 15.53 -17.66 50.48
N ASP A 432 14.89 -18.78 50.11
CA ASP A 432 15.11 -20.09 50.72
C ASP A 432 16.55 -20.58 50.51
N PHE A 433 17.07 -20.56 49.27
CA PHE A 433 18.47 -20.94 49.00
C PHE A 433 19.49 -20.09 49.78
N VAL A 434 19.30 -18.77 49.87
CA VAL A 434 20.16 -17.88 50.69
C VAL A 434 20.07 -18.23 52.18
N SER A 435 18.89 -18.62 52.66
CA SER A 435 18.69 -19.04 54.06
C SER A 435 19.40 -20.36 54.36
N ARG A 436 19.28 -21.36 53.47
CA ARG A 436 19.99 -22.64 53.56
C ARG A 436 21.51 -22.47 53.50
N LEU A 437 22.02 -21.58 52.64
CA LEU A 437 23.45 -21.27 52.53
C LEU A 437 24.01 -20.73 53.86
N LYS A 438 23.35 -19.73 54.46
CA LYS A 438 23.71 -19.20 55.79
C LYS A 438 23.66 -20.28 56.88
N GLU A 439 22.70 -21.20 56.81
CA GLU A 439 22.64 -22.33 57.75
C GLU A 439 23.82 -23.31 57.57
N THR A 440 24.23 -23.60 56.33
CA THR A 440 25.41 -24.43 56.04
C THR A 440 26.73 -23.75 56.41
N GLU A 441 26.85 -22.44 56.19
CA GLU A 441 28.00 -21.64 56.62
C GLU A 441 28.10 -21.64 58.16
N GLY A 442 26.97 -21.43 58.86
CA GLY A 442 26.90 -21.54 60.31
C GLY A 442 27.24 -22.94 60.84
N ARG A 443 26.89 -24.02 60.11
CA ARG A 443 27.36 -25.38 60.42
C ARG A 443 28.88 -25.49 60.26
N ALA A 444 29.44 -25.06 59.14
CA ALA A 444 30.87 -25.12 58.87
C ALA A 444 31.70 -24.34 59.90
N LEU A 445 31.27 -23.14 60.28
CA LEU A 445 31.93 -22.34 61.33
C LEU A 445 31.95 -23.07 62.69
N ARG A 446 30.85 -23.73 63.09
CA ARG A 446 30.79 -24.54 64.31
C ARG A 446 31.71 -25.77 64.23
N SER A 447 31.77 -26.43 63.07
CA SER A 447 32.69 -27.56 62.84
C SER A 447 34.15 -27.12 62.93
N ASN A 448 34.53 -26.02 62.29
CA ASN A 448 35.90 -25.48 62.31
C ASN A 448 36.32 -25.06 63.72
N LEU A 449 35.42 -24.44 64.50
CA LEU A 449 35.66 -24.14 65.92
C LEU A 449 35.90 -25.42 66.74
N LYS A 450 35.17 -26.52 66.50
CA LYS A 450 35.41 -27.77 67.23
C LYS A 450 36.68 -28.49 66.77
N ILE A 451 37.05 -28.39 65.49
CA ILE A 451 38.35 -28.88 64.99
C ILE A 451 39.48 -28.14 65.72
N SER A 452 39.46 -26.80 65.74
CA SER A 452 40.48 -25.99 66.41
C SER A 452 40.59 -26.27 67.93
N GLN A 453 39.46 -26.53 68.61
CA GLN A 453 39.49 -27.02 69.99
C GLN A 453 40.21 -28.37 70.11
N LEU A 454 39.86 -29.35 69.27
CA LEU A 454 40.47 -30.68 69.30
C LEU A 454 41.97 -30.64 68.94
N GLU A 455 42.37 -29.78 68.02
CA GLU A 455 43.78 -29.50 67.70
C GLU A 455 44.53 -28.94 68.93
N SER A 456 43.94 -28.00 69.67
CA SER A 456 44.53 -27.48 70.91
C SER A 456 44.60 -28.52 72.05
N GLU A 457 43.59 -29.40 72.18
CA GLU A 457 43.59 -30.53 73.12
C GLU A 457 44.69 -31.56 72.76
N LEU A 458 44.88 -31.80 71.46
CA LEU A 458 45.86 -32.75 70.92
C LEU A 458 47.29 -32.17 71.03
N GLU A 459 47.49 -30.88 70.76
CA GLU A 459 48.76 -30.20 71.02
C GLU A 459 49.09 -30.20 72.52
N TYR A 460 48.12 -29.92 73.41
CA TYR A 460 48.33 -30.03 74.85
C TYR A 460 48.76 -31.45 75.26
N LYS A 461 48.08 -32.48 74.75
CA LYS A 461 48.44 -33.89 75.00
C LYS A 461 49.80 -34.26 74.42
N ASN A 462 50.17 -33.77 73.23
CA ASN A 462 51.50 -33.97 72.65
C ASN A 462 52.59 -33.27 73.47
N ASN A 463 52.35 -32.05 73.92
CA ASN A 463 53.29 -31.31 74.78
C ASN A 463 53.38 -31.91 76.19
N TYR A 464 52.30 -32.51 76.70
CA TYR A 464 52.33 -33.31 77.93
C TYR A 464 53.09 -34.63 77.72
N SER A 465 52.87 -35.36 76.62
CA SER A 465 53.65 -36.57 76.28
C SER A 465 55.14 -36.24 76.12
N ARG A 466 55.48 -35.16 75.39
CA ARG A 466 56.85 -34.66 75.30
C ARG A 466 57.43 -34.31 76.66
N ARG A 467 56.65 -33.67 77.55
CA ARG A 467 57.08 -33.38 78.92
C ARG A 467 57.34 -34.65 79.71
N VAL A 468 56.41 -35.60 79.73
CA VAL A 468 56.60 -36.90 80.38
C VAL A 468 57.76 -37.68 79.76
N GLU A 469 58.00 -37.60 78.45
CA GLU A 469 59.17 -38.16 77.79
C GLU A 469 60.47 -37.45 78.18
N THR A 470 60.48 -36.12 78.33
CA THR A 470 61.65 -35.38 78.81
C THR A 470 61.86 -35.56 80.30
N GLU A 471 60.80 -35.68 81.10
CA GLU A 471 60.82 -35.98 82.54
C GLU A 471 61.21 -37.44 82.78
N LEU A 472 60.91 -38.37 81.86
CA LEU A 472 61.34 -39.77 81.94
C LEU A 472 62.75 -39.96 81.34
N LYS A 473 63.15 -39.15 80.34
CA LYS A 473 64.56 -39.02 79.92
C LYS A 473 65.39 -38.34 81.00
N GLN A 474 64.87 -37.34 81.70
CA GLN A 474 65.49 -36.71 82.86
C GLN A 474 65.49 -37.66 84.05
N CYS A 475 64.40 -38.35 84.42
CA CYS A 475 64.45 -39.38 85.46
C CYS A 475 65.31 -40.59 85.08
N LYS A 476 65.58 -40.85 83.79
CA LYS A 476 66.63 -41.79 83.37
C LYS A 476 68.02 -41.19 83.51
N GLN A 477 68.24 -39.97 83.00
CA GLN A 477 69.50 -39.25 83.15
C GLN A 477 69.79 -38.85 84.60
N GLU A 478 68.80 -38.81 85.49
CA GLU A 478 68.88 -38.60 86.94
C GLU A 478 68.83 -39.93 87.67
N ALA A 479 68.40 -41.05 87.07
CA ALA A 479 68.71 -42.37 87.63
C ALA A 479 70.16 -42.73 87.29
N GLU A 480 70.64 -42.36 86.11
CA GLU A 480 72.04 -42.44 85.69
C GLU A 480 72.88 -41.40 86.42
N THR A 481 72.47 -40.13 86.51
CA THR A 481 73.21 -39.12 87.29
C THR A 481 72.97 -39.26 88.77
N LYS A 482 71.89 -39.83 89.32
CA LYS A 482 71.84 -40.23 90.75
C LYS A 482 72.36 -41.62 91.02
N GLN A 483 72.70 -42.41 90.02
CA GLN A 483 73.70 -43.48 90.15
C GLN A 483 75.12 -42.88 90.12
N LYS A 484 75.29 -41.73 89.45
CA LYS A 484 76.51 -40.91 89.44
C LYS A 484 76.59 -39.87 90.57
N GLU A 485 75.51 -39.61 91.30
CA GLU A 485 75.34 -38.59 92.35
C GLU A 485 74.99 -39.31 93.67
N GLN A 486 74.45 -40.54 93.67
CA GLN A 486 74.84 -41.51 94.72
C GLN A 486 76.31 -41.97 94.55
N VAL A 487 77.08 -41.30 93.69
CA VAL A 487 78.56 -41.28 93.63
C VAL A 487 79.14 -39.85 93.86
N ASP A 488 78.55 -38.80 93.28
CA ASP A 488 79.00 -37.38 93.33
C ASP A 488 78.24 -36.49 94.35
N GLU A 489 76.95 -36.72 94.61
CA GLU A 489 76.19 -36.24 95.81
C GLU A 489 76.50 -37.09 97.06
N LEU A 490 77.06 -38.29 96.90
CA LEU A 490 77.94 -38.91 97.90
C LEU A 490 79.11 -37.97 98.30
N GLY A 491 79.42 -36.95 97.49
CA GLY A 491 80.31 -35.83 97.81
C GLY A 491 79.65 -34.43 97.94
N ARG A 492 78.39 -34.24 97.52
CA ARG A 492 77.67 -32.94 97.42
C ARG A 492 76.13 -33.09 97.27
N LEU A 493 75.27 -32.96 98.29
CA LEU A 493 75.43 -32.25 99.56
C LEU A 493 75.94 -30.80 99.38
N GLY A 494 75.83 -30.28 98.16
CA GLY A 494 76.47 -29.04 97.70
C GLY A 494 75.46 -28.05 97.11
N GLU A 495 74.69 -27.41 98.00
CA GLU A 495 74.28 -26.00 97.86
C GLU A 495 73.09 -25.62 96.91
N ASN A 496 71.85 -25.82 97.38
CA ASN A 496 70.80 -24.78 97.59
C ASN A 496 70.18 -23.84 96.45
N LEU A 497 68.85 -23.98 96.16
CA LEU A 497 67.73 -22.95 96.19
C LEU A 497 67.35 -21.83 95.07
N LYS A 498 66.05 -21.77 94.55
CA LYS A 498 65.09 -20.61 94.13
C LYS A 498 65.01 -19.93 92.66
N GLN A 499 64.04 -19.09 92.10
CA GLN A 499 62.51 -18.79 92.08
C GLN A 499 61.94 -17.63 91.07
N LYS A 500 60.68 -17.70 90.47
CA LYS A 500 59.62 -16.67 89.95
C LYS A 500 59.80 -15.71 88.67
N GLU A 501 58.92 -14.86 88.01
CA GLU A 501 57.44 -14.59 87.55
C GLU A 501 57.34 -13.31 86.55
N GLY A 502 56.34 -12.70 85.78
CA GLY A 502 54.85 -12.56 85.42
C GLY A 502 54.59 -11.81 84.01
N ILE A 503 53.57 -11.04 83.42
CA ILE A 503 52.13 -10.47 83.51
C ILE A 503 51.83 -9.44 82.28
N LYS A 504 50.70 -8.86 81.66
CA LYS A 504 49.17 -8.88 81.37
C LYS A 504 48.68 -7.89 80.18
N ALA A 505 47.37 -7.72 79.73
CA ALA A 505 46.86 -7.04 78.43
C ALA A 505 45.39 -6.34 78.31
N PHE A 506 44.98 -5.50 77.26
CA PHE A 506 43.58 -4.86 76.98
C PHE A 506 43.16 -4.28 75.51
N PHE A 507 41.98 -3.57 75.23
CA PHE A 507 41.26 -3.32 73.86
C PHE A 507 40.05 -2.22 73.63
N ARG A 508 39.57 -1.84 72.35
CA ARG A 508 38.21 -1.28 71.72
C ARG A 508 37.80 0.30 71.55
N GLY A 509 36.84 1.01 70.79
CA GLY A 509 35.67 1.05 69.72
C GLY A 509 35.00 2.53 69.49
N GLN A 510 33.91 3.10 68.77
CA GLN A 510 32.84 3.02 67.63
C GLN A 510 31.92 4.39 67.51
N GLU A 511 30.89 4.90 66.67
CA GLU A 511 30.17 4.77 65.29
C GLU A 511 28.84 5.71 64.93
N SER A 512 28.43 6.11 63.63
CA SER A 512 27.02 6.44 62.96
C SER A 512 26.26 7.85 62.49
N SER A 513 25.37 7.88 61.40
CA SER A 513 24.11 8.76 60.94
C SER A 513 23.96 9.86 59.71
N SER A 514 22.74 10.46 59.30
CA SER A 514 22.26 10.99 57.88
C SER A 514 21.25 12.27 57.58
N ILE A 515 20.57 12.53 56.36
CA ILE A 515 19.55 13.67 55.89
C ILE A 515 19.02 13.93 54.34
N PRO A 516 18.41 15.12 53.81
CA PRO A 516 17.23 15.33 52.80
C PRO A 516 17.18 16.36 51.49
N GLY A 517 16.01 16.82 50.84
CA GLY A 517 15.80 17.52 49.42
C GLY A 517 14.62 18.61 48.98
N ILE A 518 14.19 18.87 47.66
CA ILE A 518 13.43 20.12 47.03
C ILE A 518 12.43 19.97 45.71
N GLY A 519 11.45 20.90 45.30
CA GLY A 519 10.72 21.04 43.90
C GLY A 519 9.51 22.09 43.57
N ARG A 520 9.05 22.45 42.28
CA ARG A 520 7.94 23.49 41.87
C ARG A 520 7.40 23.71 40.34
N GLY A 521 6.12 24.13 40.00
CA GLY A 521 5.65 25.18 38.92
C GLY A 521 4.66 25.04 37.64
N GLN A 522 3.58 25.90 37.47
CA GLN A 522 2.89 26.65 36.27
C GLN A 522 2.24 26.03 34.92
N HIS A 523 1.37 26.59 33.96
CA HIS A 523 0.44 27.80 33.67
C HIS A 523 -0.78 27.67 32.58
N LEU A 524 -1.12 28.64 31.62
CA LEU A 524 -2.44 28.88 30.84
C LEU A 524 -2.46 29.41 29.31
N ALA A 525 -3.62 29.51 28.55
CA ALA A 525 -3.79 30.11 27.14
C ALA A 525 -5.25 30.43 26.51
N SER A 526 -5.35 31.19 25.36
CA SER A 526 -6.38 31.23 24.19
C SER A 526 -7.46 32.37 23.93
N GLU A 527 -7.80 32.70 22.63
CA GLU A 527 -8.84 33.69 22.09
C GLU A 527 -9.15 33.62 20.53
N PRO A 528 -10.30 34.08 19.91
CA PRO A 528 -10.62 34.03 18.43
C PRO A 528 -11.30 35.27 17.69
N THR A 529 -11.74 35.14 16.39
CA THR A 529 -11.95 36.22 15.33
C THR A 529 -13.34 36.30 14.56
N ASN A 530 -13.59 37.32 13.68
CA ASN A 530 -14.69 37.36 12.65
C ASN A 530 -14.51 38.37 11.44
N TRP A 531 -15.33 38.32 10.34
CA TRP A 531 -15.27 39.13 9.06
C TRP A 531 -16.65 39.36 8.33
N SER A 532 -16.73 40.14 7.22
CA SER A 532 -17.97 40.39 6.37
C SER A 532 -17.74 40.94 4.92
N PHE A 533 -18.80 41.12 4.09
CA PHE A 533 -18.81 41.21 2.59
C PHE A 533 -19.55 42.43 1.93
N PRO A 534 -19.31 42.80 0.63
CA PRO A 534 -19.99 43.90 -0.11
C PRO A 534 -20.84 43.51 -1.36
N GLY A 535 -21.40 44.50 -2.12
CA GLY A 535 -22.47 44.36 -3.15
C GLY A 535 -22.16 44.69 -4.65
N PRO A 536 -23.19 44.85 -5.53
CA PRO A 536 -23.10 44.59 -7.00
C PRO A 536 -23.20 45.81 -7.98
N PHE A 537 -23.05 45.55 -9.30
CA PHE A 537 -23.11 46.53 -10.41
C PHE A 537 -23.93 46.07 -11.65
N LYS A 538 -24.08 46.94 -12.67
CA LYS A 538 -25.04 46.87 -13.81
C LYS A 538 -24.52 46.14 -15.07
N ALA A 539 -25.42 45.84 -16.03
CA ALA A 539 -25.09 45.21 -17.32
C ALA A 539 -26.05 45.58 -18.47
N GLU A 540 -25.52 45.77 -19.68
CA GLU A 540 -26.24 45.90 -20.97
C GLU A 540 -25.31 45.46 -22.13
N ASP A 541 -25.30 44.17 -22.50
CA ASP A 541 -24.52 43.62 -23.64
C ASP A 541 -24.84 42.12 -23.93
N SER A 542 -26.11 41.71 -23.79
CA SER A 542 -26.42 40.31 -23.43
C SER A 542 -26.67 39.29 -24.55
N LEU A 543 -27.21 39.68 -25.71
CA LEU A 543 -27.87 38.73 -26.63
C LEU A 543 -26.93 38.03 -27.63
N THR A 544 -26.08 38.75 -28.37
CA THR A 544 -25.08 38.12 -29.27
C THR A 544 -23.97 37.40 -28.50
N ALA A 545 -23.79 37.74 -27.23
CA ALA A 545 -22.90 37.04 -26.31
C ALA A 545 -23.42 35.64 -25.91
N PHE A 546 -24.73 35.36 -26.04
CA PHE A 546 -25.35 34.11 -25.59
C PHE A 546 -24.91 32.91 -26.44
N GLU A 547 -25.13 32.94 -27.76
CA GLU A 547 -24.81 31.80 -28.64
C GLU A 547 -23.31 31.53 -28.66
N GLN A 548 -22.48 32.58 -28.71
CA GLN A 548 -21.02 32.46 -28.59
C GLN A 548 -20.55 31.95 -27.23
N ALA A 549 -21.32 32.17 -26.16
CA ALA A 549 -21.03 31.59 -24.85
C ALA A 549 -21.35 30.10 -24.82
N GLN A 550 -22.53 29.69 -25.33
CA GLN A 550 -22.98 28.30 -25.31
C GLN A 550 -22.09 27.36 -26.17
N GLU A 551 -21.57 27.85 -27.30
CA GLU A 551 -20.60 27.08 -28.08
C GLU A 551 -19.25 26.97 -27.33
N ARG A 552 -18.78 28.06 -26.71
CA ARG A 552 -17.54 28.07 -25.91
C ARG A 552 -17.63 27.19 -24.66
N THR A 553 -18.77 27.07 -24.00
CA THR A 553 -18.90 26.21 -22.80
C THR A 553 -18.78 24.73 -23.17
N SER A 554 -19.46 24.26 -24.23
CA SER A 554 -19.30 22.87 -24.71
C SER A 554 -17.86 22.56 -25.15
N ASP A 555 -17.21 23.54 -25.77
CA ASP A 555 -15.82 23.43 -26.23
C ASP A 555 -14.80 23.50 -25.07
N LEU A 556 -15.17 24.06 -23.91
CA LEU A 556 -14.40 24.03 -22.66
C LEU A 556 -14.64 22.72 -21.88
N GLU A 557 -15.89 22.28 -21.74
CA GLU A 557 -16.27 21.04 -21.05
C GLU A 557 -15.63 19.79 -21.66
N SER A 558 -15.58 19.71 -23.00
CA SER A 558 -14.94 18.59 -23.71
C SER A 558 -13.42 18.52 -23.43
N LYS A 559 -12.74 19.68 -23.47
CA LYS A 559 -11.31 19.79 -23.12
C LYS A 559 -11.05 19.51 -21.64
N LEU A 560 -11.98 19.89 -20.76
CA LEU A 560 -11.95 19.61 -19.33
C LEU A 560 -12.03 18.09 -19.07
N LYS A 561 -13.05 17.41 -19.62
CA LYS A 561 -13.22 15.94 -19.52
C LYS A 561 -12.02 15.16 -20.07
N ALA A 562 -11.48 15.56 -21.22
CA ALA A 562 -10.29 14.92 -21.79
C ALA A 562 -9.04 15.09 -20.91
N MET A 563 -8.87 16.26 -20.28
CA MET A 563 -7.76 16.53 -19.38
C MET A 563 -7.94 15.88 -17.99
N GLU A 564 -9.18 15.66 -17.54
CA GLU A 564 -9.49 14.82 -16.37
C GLU A 564 -9.19 13.34 -16.62
N GLN A 565 -9.49 12.79 -17.80
CA GLN A 565 -9.16 11.40 -18.11
C GLN A 565 -7.64 11.19 -18.09
N ALA A 566 -6.88 12.04 -18.79
CA ALA A 566 -5.41 11.97 -18.80
C ALA A 566 -4.78 12.14 -17.40
N MET A 567 -5.50 12.72 -16.44
CA MET A 567 -5.11 12.79 -15.04
C MET A 567 -5.40 11.51 -14.26
N ARG A 568 -6.50 10.80 -14.57
CA ARG A 568 -6.80 9.46 -14.01
C ARG A 568 -5.74 8.47 -14.48
N ASP A 569 -5.51 8.40 -15.78
CA ASP A 569 -4.48 7.53 -16.40
C ASP A 569 -3.10 7.73 -15.74
N LYS A 570 -2.70 8.99 -15.47
CA LYS A 570 -1.44 9.33 -14.78
C LYS A 570 -1.47 9.17 -13.25
N THR A 571 -2.63 9.00 -12.65
CA THR A 571 -2.76 8.61 -11.24
C THR A 571 -2.66 7.10 -11.09
N ASP A 572 -3.23 6.35 -12.03
CA ASP A 572 -3.19 4.89 -12.08
C ASP A 572 -1.78 4.36 -12.43
N GLU A 573 -1.05 5.05 -13.32
CA GLU A 573 0.38 4.80 -13.56
C GLU A 573 1.22 5.01 -12.27
N ILE A 574 0.89 6.04 -11.49
CA ILE A 574 1.58 6.31 -10.22
C ILE A 574 1.20 5.26 -9.16
N SER A 575 -0.07 4.83 -9.07
CA SER A 575 -0.47 3.81 -8.09
C SER A 575 0.19 2.46 -8.38
N ALA A 576 0.22 2.02 -9.64
CA ALA A 576 0.91 0.80 -10.06
C ALA A 576 2.40 0.81 -9.73
N LEU A 577 3.11 1.92 -9.99
CA LEU A 577 4.53 2.06 -9.65
C LEU A 577 4.76 2.07 -8.12
N ASN A 578 3.86 2.67 -7.33
CA ASN A 578 3.95 2.59 -5.87
C ASN A 578 3.74 1.16 -5.36
N THR A 579 2.78 0.40 -5.92
CA THR A 579 2.59 -1.01 -5.58
C THR A 579 3.83 -1.85 -5.94
N GLN A 580 4.44 -1.63 -7.11
CA GLN A 580 5.67 -2.31 -7.49
C GLN A 580 6.83 -1.98 -6.54
N SER A 581 7.02 -0.71 -6.18
CA SER A 581 8.05 -0.29 -5.22
C SER A 581 7.81 -0.90 -3.84
N SER A 582 6.56 -0.91 -3.36
CA SER A 582 6.19 -1.53 -2.09
C SER A 582 6.49 -3.03 -2.08
N ASN A 583 6.12 -3.77 -3.14
CA ASN A 583 6.41 -5.19 -3.26
C ASN A 583 7.92 -5.47 -3.26
N ASN A 584 8.73 -4.64 -3.94
CA ASN A 584 10.20 -4.74 -3.88
C ASN A 584 10.74 -4.52 -2.45
N THR A 585 10.19 -3.58 -1.69
CA THR A 585 10.62 -3.35 -0.30
C THR A 585 10.23 -4.48 0.65
N VAL A 586 9.07 -5.13 0.45
CA VAL A 586 8.67 -6.31 1.24
C VAL A 586 9.60 -7.49 0.93
N ALA A 587 9.83 -7.79 -0.34
CA ALA A 587 10.77 -8.85 -0.75
C ALA A 587 12.22 -8.58 -0.29
N MET A 588 12.64 -7.31 -0.22
CA MET A 588 13.93 -6.93 0.37
C MET A 588 14.01 -7.27 1.86
N LEU A 589 12.98 -6.92 2.65
CA LEU A 589 12.92 -7.23 4.08
C LEU A 589 12.87 -8.74 4.34
N GLU A 590 12.19 -9.52 3.49
CA GLU A 590 12.19 -10.99 3.56
C GLU A 590 13.59 -11.58 3.31
N LEU A 591 14.37 -11.01 2.38
CA LEU A 591 15.77 -11.41 2.18
C LEU A 591 16.66 -10.97 3.35
N GLU A 592 16.46 -9.77 3.91
CA GLU A 592 17.20 -9.29 5.09
C GLU A 592 16.96 -10.17 6.32
N GLN A 593 15.73 -10.67 6.53
CA GLN A 593 15.45 -11.65 7.59
C GLN A 593 16.09 -13.02 7.29
N GLN A 594 16.09 -13.49 6.04
CA GLN A 594 16.77 -14.74 5.66
C GLN A 594 18.29 -14.64 5.83
N ILE A 595 18.87 -13.45 5.63
CA ILE A 595 20.27 -13.15 5.91
C ILE A 595 20.52 -13.26 7.42
N ALA A 596 19.72 -12.59 8.26
CA ALA A 596 19.86 -12.63 9.71
C ALA A 596 19.74 -14.04 10.30
N ASP A 597 18.71 -14.81 9.92
CA ASP A 597 18.49 -16.19 10.36
C ASP A 597 19.68 -17.11 10.00
N LYS A 598 20.35 -16.86 8.86
CA LYS A 598 21.54 -17.61 8.41
C LYS A 598 22.84 -17.13 9.08
N GLU A 599 22.99 -15.83 9.31
CA GLU A 599 24.15 -15.26 9.99
C GLU A 599 24.22 -15.71 11.46
N GLU A 600 23.09 -15.71 12.19
CA GLU A 600 23.01 -16.27 13.55
C GLU A 600 23.41 -17.76 13.56
N TYR A 601 22.93 -18.54 12.59
CA TYR A 601 23.31 -19.94 12.46
C TYR A 601 24.82 -20.12 12.21
N THR A 602 25.43 -19.32 11.33
CA THR A 602 26.89 -19.38 11.08
C THR A 602 27.72 -18.98 12.29
N ALA A 603 27.36 -17.92 13.02
CA ALA A 603 28.03 -17.56 14.28
C ALA A 603 27.89 -18.68 15.34
N GLY A 604 26.75 -19.38 15.35
CA GLY A 604 26.54 -20.60 16.13
C GLY A 604 27.41 -21.78 15.72
N LEU A 605 27.82 -21.89 14.44
CA LEU A 605 28.81 -22.88 13.99
C LEU A 605 30.23 -22.51 14.40
N GLU A 606 30.63 -21.24 14.23
CA GLU A 606 31.96 -20.75 14.59
C GLU A 606 32.23 -20.95 16.09
N LYS A 607 31.24 -20.64 16.93
CA LYS A 607 31.32 -20.89 18.38
C LYS A 607 31.51 -22.38 18.69
N LYS A 608 30.73 -23.28 18.07
CA LYS A 608 30.89 -24.74 18.23
C LYS A 608 32.27 -25.23 17.76
N LEU A 609 32.79 -24.67 16.66
CA LEU A 609 34.11 -25.01 16.12
C LEU A 609 35.24 -24.60 17.07
N GLU A 610 35.17 -23.42 17.67
CA GLU A 610 36.17 -22.94 18.64
C GLU A 610 36.05 -23.66 20.00
N GLU A 611 34.83 -23.96 20.48
CA GLU A 611 34.59 -24.83 21.63
C GLU A 611 35.20 -26.24 21.43
N MET A 612 35.03 -26.82 20.23
CA MET A 612 35.65 -28.10 19.85
C MET A 612 37.17 -28.01 19.74
N LYS A 613 37.72 -26.92 19.17
CA LYS A 613 39.16 -26.68 19.06
C LYS A 613 39.81 -26.58 20.43
N SER A 614 39.26 -25.77 21.34
CA SER A 614 39.70 -25.68 22.73
C SER A 614 39.62 -27.04 23.46
N THR A 615 38.55 -27.81 23.23
CA THR A 615 38.41 -29.17 23.78
C THR A 615 39.49 -30.12 23.24
N MET A 616 39.80 -30.06 21.94
CA MET A 616 40.89 -30.82 21.31
C MET A 616 42.26 -30.41 21.86
N GLU A 617 42.56 -29.11 21.97
CA GLU A 617 43.82 -28.59 22.50
C GLU A 617 44.03 -29.02 23.96
N SER A 618 42.99 -28.95 24.79
CA SER A 618 42.99 -29.47 26.16
C SER A 618 43.25 -30.99 26.21
N ALA A 619 42.58 -31.77 25.34
CA ALA A 619 42.79 -33.21 25.24
C ALA A 619 44.21 -33.56 24.76
N PHE A 620 44.76 -32.85 23.77
CA PHE A 620 46.14 -33.05 23.31
C PHE A 620 47.16 -32.63 24.37
N GLY A 621 46.91 -31.56 25.14
CA GLY A 621 47.71 -31.18 26.30
C GLY A 621 47.72 -32.28 27.37
N ALA A 622 46.55 -32.85 27.69
CA ALA A 622 46.43 -33.98 28.62
C ALA A 622 47.13 -35.25 28.11
N VAL A 623 47.04 -35.56 26.81
CA VAL A 623 47.74 -36.70 26.17
C VAL A 623 49.25 -36.47 26.14
N SER A 624 49.74 -35.25 25.87
CA SER A 624 51.16 -34.93 25.96
C SER A 624 51.65 -35.09 27.39
N ALA A 625 50.99 -34.45 28.37
CA ALA A 625 51.34 -34.59 29.78
C ALA A 625 51.30 -36.05 30.25
N HIS A 626 50.39 -36.89 29.74
CA HIS A 626 50.39 -38.33 30.00
C HIS A 626 51.58 -39.03 29.33
N ARG A 627 51.90 -38.71 28.07
CA ARG A 627 53.09 -39.23 27.35
C ARG A 627 54.37 -38.87 28.09
N ASP A 628 54.51 -37.64 28.58
CA ASP A 628 55.68 -37.15 29.32
C ASP A 628 55.78 -37.76 30.73
N ARG A 629 54.64 -38.08 31.36
CA ARG A 629 54.58 -38.88 32.60
C ARG A 629 54.82 -40.37 32.37
N LYS A 630 54.56 -40.90 31.17
CA LYS A 630 54.91 -42.29 30.80
C LYS A 630 56.38 -42.39 30.44
N ARG A 631 56.90 -41.44 29.67
CA ARG A 631 58.30 -41.28 29.29
C ARG A 631 59.21 -41.21 30.52
N ARG A 632 58.94 -40.30 31.47
CA ARG A 632 59.67 -40.22 32.75
C ARG A 632 59.58 -41.47 33.64
N ARG A 633 58.63 -42.39 33.41
CA ARG A 633 58.54 -43.68 34.12
C ARG A 633 59.22 -44.85 33.37
N ILE A 634 59.72 -44.61 32.16
CA ILE A 634 60.47 -45.58 31.36
C ILE A 634 61.95 -45.18 31.34
N GLU A 635 62.23 -43.89 31.11
CA GLU A 635 63.58 -43.31 31.14
C GLU A 635 64.09 -43.04 32.58
N GLY A 636 63.19 -42.98 33.56
CA GLY A 636 63.52 -42.87 34.99
C GLY A 636 63.68 -44.21 35.70
N LEU A 637 64.11 -45.25 34.98
CA LEU A 637 64.30 -46.62 35.49
C LEU A 637 65.71 -47.18 35.23
N ASP A 638 66.61 -46.38 34.64
CA ASP A 638 68.04 -46.59 34.80
C ASP A 638 68.42 -46.16 36.24
N VAL A 639 68.63 -47.15 37.10
CA VAL A 639 69.06 -46.94 38.49
C VAL A 639 70.58 -46.76 38.51
N ASP A 640 71.07 -45.75 39.23
CA ASP A 640 72.49 -45.52 39.46
C ASP A 640 73.17 -46.74 40.11
N LEU A 641 73.94 -47.48 39.33
CA LEU A 641 74.78 -48.60 39.78
C LEU A 641 76.28 -48.25 39.75
N SER A 642 76.64 -47.00 40.08
CA SER A 642 78.04 -46.56 40.09
C SER A 642 78.40 -45.45 41.09
N SER A 643 78.10 -45.63 42.38
CA SER A 643 78.99 -45.22 43.49
C SER A 643 78.48 -45.76 44.83
N GLY A 644 79.31 -46.20 45.78
CA GLY A 644 80.78 -46.30 45.76
C GLY A 644 81.42 -45.83 47.07
N ASP A 645 81.16 -46.52 48.18
CA ASP A 645 81.66 -46.15 49.51
C ASP A 645 83.19 -46.11 49.58
N HIS A 646 83.78 -44.91 49.71
CA HIS A 646 85.19 -44.70 50.07
C HIS A 646 85.33 -43.55 51.09
N SER A 647 84.93 -43.80 52.34
CA SER A 647 85.30 -42.96 53.48
C SER A 647 86.65 -43.41 54.07
N VAL A 648 87.74 -42.72 53.73
CA VAL A 648 89.03 -42.89 54.39
C VAL A 648 89.59 -41.51 54.75
N PHE A 649 89.66 -41.21 56.05
CA PHE A 649 90.50 -40.13 56.56
C PHE A 649 91.03 -40.49 57.96
N HIS A 650 92.36 -40.59 58.05
CA HIS A 650 93.17 -40.65 59.26
C HIS A 650 94.46 -39.89 58.92
N GLY A 651 94.79 -38.87 59.72
CA GLY A 651 95.78 -37.84 59.38
C GLY A 651 95.15 -36.46 59.51
#